data_AF-A0A542E4W8-F1
#
_entry.id   AF-A0A542E4W8-F1
#
_cell.length_a   1.000
_cell.length_b   1.000
_cell.length_c   1.000
_cell.angle_alpha   90.00
_cell.angle_beta   90.00
_cell.angle_gamma   90.00
#
_symmetry.space_group_name_H-M   'P 1'
#
loop_
_entity.id
_entity.type
_entity.pdbx_description
1 polymer ?
#
loop_
_entity_poly.entity_id
_entity_poly.type
_entity_poly.pdbx_seq_one_letter_code
_entity_poly.pdbx_strand_id
1 'polypeptide(L)'
;MPLRRAARRAALPTAVLAFLALAVPTASASVAGSPVPPGTVLTAPAGTAPQAGDAAVAARRELAGSAAAAAAAQASVRGAGAVRPTDALTGGTAAAQPAVPSVEAVASRRVLDTRTTTGPTSGKPLAAGASLSVPVLGAGVPAAGVTAVLVNLTVVGGSTTGWVRLDDGTAATTSTVNVEPGQAVSNQALVPVRDGAVRVTNGGGRSAVHVVLDVQGWVGAGAALTAVAPTRVLDTRRGTVRPVAGSTTTYTLPVPPGTTGVVANLTAVPVPGAGPGYLTAYRAGTPRPSVSHVNTTGGRPVATLAVLPVDAAGRVSVLDAGGPSDVVVDVEGYLTSGDTATRVYDSRRASTGPLPLTRGEVRRVPVAGVAGVPTGTGAVLAHLTVTAPTTSGYLTGWAWGADRPATSSVNFPAGATVTNTVLLPLAPDGSLALASTAASSDVVVDIQAALPRPALVVTPPSRVPTYGPSAPADTAMARRSLLDADRYAMGTWWQTVAPGLLAAPAGRTMVTTGTSPTVDPVRRLSMTALALSTSLATGAYDESSVGVPAAVARQRLVTILRRVTTTHAATTPDGWGDSWQSTLWSGIAGRAAWLSWGSLPVDVQSATARMVEHEARYATTLPVTYYRGADGTLLSPGNTFAEELSWRMLPLQVALVMLPGHPDVPVWANTQVRLALASWARPSDVGSTQQVAGAPLGAWVTGSNVEQDGTVVNHARIAPDYSTTIYQDVDGVLLDAVAGRPAPRALTLLLRPVYDSYTTRRFSPTVFAAPGGPVYADGGGIYYPQGNDWGTGQLLPYALVDAQAQAFLGEDTAAVLQQHLAGHQALTDRFTDGRTYSLTPSPQEYVYIGREEHTAQLAAQLVLTQLVRDSGTARTSDASAWLG
;
A
#
# COMPACT_ATOMS: atom_id res chain seq x y z
N MET A 1 48.14 29.89 28.70
CA MET A 1 49.34 29.74 29.56
C MET A 1 49.64 31.12 30.13
N PRO A 2 50.02 31.31 31.41
CA PRO A 2 49.95 30.44 32.60
C PRO A 2 48.77 30.91 33.53
N LEU A 3 48.53 30.52 34.79
CA LEU A 3 49.15 29.70 35.87
C LEU A 3 48.01 28.81 36.46
N ARG A 4 48.10 27.50 36.77
CA ARG A 4 49.03 26.65 37.55
C ARG A 4 49.03 26.84 39.09
N ARG A 5 48.33 25.92 39.79
CA ARG A 5 48.67 25.15 41.03
C ARG A 5 47.40 25.01 41.91
N ALA A 6 46.94 23.87 42.44
CA ALA A 6 47.44 22.51 42.79
C ALA A 6 47.48 22.29 44.33
N ALA A 7 47.34 21.01 44.73
CA ALA A 7 47.33 20.45 46.11
C ALA A 7 45.97 20.48 46.85
N ARG A 8 45.63 19.53 47.74
CA ARG A 8 45.87 18.06 47.89
C ARG A 8 45.32 17.63 49.26
N ARG A 9 44.57 16.52 49.34
CA ARG A 9 44.45 15.60 50.53
C ARG A 9 43.93 16.21 51.87
N ALA A 10 43.50 15.46 52.88
CA ALA A 10 42.79 14.17 53.00
C ALA A 10 42.44 13.98 54.50
N ALA A 11 41.30 13.37 54.85
CA ALA A 11 41.07 12.75 56.16
C ALA A 11 39.88 11.77 56.15
N LEU A 12 40.13 10.54 56.60
CA LEU A 12 39.19 9.52 57.11
C LEU A 12 39.12 9.67 58.66
N PRO A 13 38.51 8.77 59.49
CA PRO A 13 37.68 7.56 59.25
C PRO A 13 36.31 7.65 60.01
N THR A 14 35.46 6.62 60.18
CA THR A 14 35.56 5.53 61.19
C THR A 14 34.38 4.53 61.07
N ALA A 15 34.70 3.26 60.75
CA ALA A 15 34.34 1.98 61.41
C ALA A 15 32.86 1.60 61.76
N VAL A 16 32.44 0.33 62.00
CA VAL A 16 32.89 -1.07 61.75
C VAL A 16 31.74 -2.05 62.15
N LEU A 17 31.63 -3.24 61.51
CA LEU A 17 30.95 -4.53 61.89
C LEU A 17 30.31 -5.15 60.61
N ALA A 18 30.59 -6.35 60.07
CA ALA A 18 31.02 -7.68 60.57
C ALA A 18 29.95 -8.36 61.46
N PHE A 19 29.51 -9.63 61.32
CA PHE A 19 29.92 -10.84 60.57
C PHE A 19 28.64 -11.61 60.07
N LEU A 20 28.57 -12.83 59.50
CA LEU A 20 29.55 -13.95 59.33
C LEU A 20 29.59 -14.55 57.89
N ALA A 21 29.47 -15.88 57.69
CA ALA A 21 29.98 -16.61 56.49
C ALA A 21 29.38 -18.03 56.25
N LEU A 22 29.96 -18.78 55.27
CA LEU A 22 29.81 -20.20 54.86
C LEU A 22 28.85 -20.48 53.67
N ALA A 23 29.16 -21.30 52.64
CA ALA A 23 30.39 -22.03 52.29
C ALA A 23 30.53 -22.36 50.76
N VAL A 24 31.73 -22.80 50.37
CA VAL A 24 32.34 -23.20 49.05
C VAL A 24 32.13 -24.73 48.82
N PRO A 25 32.19 -25.42 47.62
CA PRO A 25 33.26 -25.45 46.58
C PRO A 25 32.87 -25.45 45.08
N THR A 26 33.61 -24.77 44.18
CA THR A 26 34.78 -25.17 43.34
C THR A 26 34.58 -26.22 42.22
N ALA A 27 34.96 -25.87 40.99
CA ALA A 27 35.84 -26.66 40.11
C ALA A 27 36.46 -25.76 39.01
N SER A 28 37.73 -26.02 38.64
CA SER A 28 38.51 -25.24 37.68
C SER A 28 39.16 -26.15 36.65
N ALA A 29 39.41 -25.65 35.43
CA ALA A 29 40.44 -26.17 34.54
C ALA A 29 40.95 -25.06 33.60
N SER A 30 42.26 -25.03 33.37
CA SER A 30 42.98 -24.03 32.58
C SER A 30 44.18 -24.66 31.87
N VAL A 31 44.83 -23.90 30.98
CA VAL A 31 46.32 -23.77 30.79
C VAL A 31 46.78 -23.69 29.32
N ALA A 32 47.52 -22.60 29.01
CA ALA A 32 48.54 -22.37 27.96
C ALA A 32 48.23 -22.60 26.45
N GLY A 33 48.92 -21.96 25.50
CA GLY A 33 49.98 -20.93 25.57
C GLY A 33 50.50 -20.49 24.18
N SER A 34 51.03 -19.26 24.10
CA SER A 34 51.48 -18.51 22.89
C SER A 34 52.69 -19.11 22.14
N PRO A 35 53.12 -18.66 20.91
CA PRO A 35 53.57 -17.27 20.61
C PRO A 35 53.27 -16.69 19.19
N VAL A 36 53.63 -15.40 19.00
CA VAL A 36 53.40 -14.52 17.82
C VAL A 36 54.61 -13.60 17.59
N PRO A 37 55.24 -13.56 16.40
CA PRO A 37 55.27 -12.32 15.56
C PRO A 37 55.47 -12.61 14.03
N PRO A 38 55.74 -11.62 13.12
CA PRO A 38 54.97 -10.38 12.84
C PRO A 38 54.74 -10.12 11.32
N GLY A 39 53.88 -9.15 10.98
CA GLY A 39 53.73 -8.61 9.61
C GLY A 39 52.80 -7.38 9.54
N THR A 40 53.36 -6.17 9.54
CA THR A 40 52.64 -4.89 9.74
C THR A 40 52.35 -4.15 8.42
N VAL A 41 51.22 -3.42 8.34
CA VAL A 41 50.96 -2.08 7.71
C VAL A 41 49.43 -1.86 7.78
N LEU A 42 48.88 -1.05 8.70
CA LEU A 42 48.58 0.41 8.59
C LEU A 42 47.67 0.74 7.37
N THR A 43 46.50 1.39 7.46
CA THR A 43 46.02 2.47 8.36
C THR A 43 44.49 2.43 8.63
N ALA A 44 44.00 3.29 9.52
CA ALA A 44 42.59 3.47 9.96
C ALA A 44 42.09 4.91 9.63
N PRO A 45 40.89 5.41 10.08
CA PRO A 45 39.78 4.78 10.81
C PRO A 45 38.36 5.08 10.27
N ALA A 46 37.35 4.39 10.81
CA ALA A 46 35.92 4.74 10.69
C ALA A 46 35.40 5.44 11.96
N GLY A 47 34.39 6.31 11.82
CA GLY A 47 33.81 7.10 12.90
C GLY A 47 32.56 6.46 13.56
N THR A 48 32.55 6.52 14.89
CA THR A 48 31.40 6.42 15.83
C THR A 48 30.16 7.23 15.42
N ALA A 49 28.90 7.00 15.85
CA ALA A 49 28.16 6.03 16.70
C ALA A 49 26.64 6.45 16.61
N PRO A 50 25.67 6.13 17.50
CA PRO A 50 25.59 5.15 18.60
C PRO A 50 24.31 4.24 18.61
N GLN A 51 24.26 3.30 19.55
CA GLN A 51 23.04 2.57 19.98
C GLN A 51 22.45 3.19 21.27
N ALA A 52 21.12 3.13 21.42
CA ALA A 52 20.37 2.98 22.69
C ALA A 52 18.86 2.90 22.36
N GLY A 53 18.00 2.14 23.04
CA GLY A 53 18.22 1.19 24.13
C GLY A 53 16.91 0.48 24.50
N ASP A 54 17.00 -0.61 25.25
CA ASP A 54 15.85 -1.43 25.69
C ASP A 54 14.93 -0.72 26.72
N ALA A 55 13.67 -1.15 26.84
CA ALA A 55 13.25 -2.03 27.94
C ALA A 55 11.73 -2.05 28.22
N ALA A 56 11.23 -3.28 28.48
CA ALA A 56 10.15 -3.63 29.42
C ALA A 56 8.74 -3.02 29.29
N VAL A 57 7.77 -3.87 28.93
CA VAL A 57 6.57 -4.11 29.76
C VAL A 57 6.31 -5.61 29.83
N ALA A 58 6.05 -6.13 31.04
CA ALA A 58 5.61 -7.50 31.26
C ALA A 58 4.27 -7.55 32.03
N ALA A 59 3.56 -8.66 31.86
CA ALA A 59 2.49 -9.24 32.70
C ALA A 59 1.00 -8.85 32.46
N ARG A 60 0.15 -9.89 32.68
CA ARG A 60 -1.34 -9.97 32.74
C ARG A 60 -2.02 -10.21 31.38
N ARG A 61 -2.61 -11.38 31.02
CA ARG A 61 -3.46 -12.41 31.72
C ARG A 61 -4.71 -11.77 32.36
N GLU A 62 -5.95 -12.29 32.24
CA GLU A 62 -6.49 -13.55 31.67
C GLU A 62 -8.05 -13.44 31.45
N LEU A 63 -8.71 -14.55 31.05
CA LEU A 63 -10.16 -14.79 30.82
C LEU A 63 -10.81 -14.22 29.53
N ALA A 64 -11.58 -14.92 28.67
CA ALA A 64 -12.15 -16.28 28.50
C ALA A 64 -13.71 -16.38 28.52
N GLY A 65 -14.27 -17.22 27.61
CA GLY A 65 -15.70 -17.56 27.43
C GLY A 65 -16.27 -17.00 26.10
N SER A 66 -16.52 -17.74 25.01
CA SER A 66 -17.42 -18.92 24.78
C SER A 66 -18.92 -18.58 24.95
N ALA A 67 -19.90 -19.06 24.16
CA ALA A 67 -19.97 -20.00 23.01
C ALA A 67 -21.22 -19.64 22.14
N ALA A 68 -21.23 -19.71 20.80
CA ALA A 68 -21.62 -20.85 19.93
C ALA A 68 -23.11 -20.91 19.46
N ALA A 69 -23.34 -21.57 18.29
CA ALA A 69 -24.63 -21.89 17.63
C ALA A 69 -25.46 -20.69 17.08
N ALA A 70 -26.35 -20.77 16.08
CA ALA A 70 -26.63 -21.73 14.97
C ALA A 70 -27.74 -21.09 14.07
N ALA A 71 -28.03 -21.49 12.81
CA ALA A 71 -27.29 -22.18 11.74
C ALA A 71 -28.12 -22.13 10.42
N ALA A 72 -27.52 -22.53 9.28
CA ALA A 72 -28.14 -23.01 8.03
C ALA A 72 -29.33 -22.26 7.36
N ALA A 73 -29.10 -21.81 6.13
CA ALA A 73 -30.10 -21.89 5.05
C ALA A 73 -29.39 -22.12 3.69
N GLN A 74 -29.38 -23.36 3.22
CA GLN A 74 -29.03 -23.68 1.82
C GLN A 74 -30.29 -23.56 0.96
N ALA A 75 -30.17 -22.95 -0.22
CA ALA A 75 -31.15 -23.08 -1.29
C ALA A 75 -30.41 -23.30 -2.61
N SER A 76 -30.51 -24.52 -3.13
CA SER A 76 -29.89 -24.96 -4.37
C SER A 76 -30.87 -24.85 -5.54
N VAL A 77 -30.39 -24.36 -6.69
CA VAL A 77 -31.08 -24.54 -7.98
C VAL A 77 -30.07 -25.06 -8.99
N ARG A 78 -30.31 -26.29 -9.47
CA ARG A 78 -29.65 -26.85 -10.67
C ARG A 78 -30.53 -26.57 -11.88
N GLY A 79 -29.92 -26.24 -13.02
CA GLY A 79 -30.60 -26.15 -14.31
C GLY A 79 -29.59 -25.89 -15.42
N ALA A 80 -29.24 -26.91 -16.19
CA ALA A 80 -28.20 -26.83 -17.20
C ALA A 80 -28.76 -26.46 -18.59
N GLY A 81 -27.98 -25.71 -19.37
CA GLY A 81 -28.22 -25.45 -20.78
C GLY A 81 -26.90 -25.10 -21.47
N ALA A 82 -26.31 -26.04 -22.20
CA ALA A 82 -25.00 -25.88 -22.81
C ALA A 82 -25.09 -25.20 -24.19
N VAL A 83 -24.28 -24.17 -24.41
CA VAL A 83 -24.04 -23.57 -25.74
C VAL A 83 -22.53 -23.43 -25.94
N ARG A 84 -22.01 -23.95 -27.05
CA ARG A 84 -20.62 -23.77 -27.47
C ARG A 84 -20.44 -22.40 -28.14
N PRO A 85 -19.42 -21.60 -27.77
CA PRO A 85 -18.98 -20.47 -28.58
C PRO A 85 -17.84 -20.88 -29.51
N THR A 86 -18.04 -20.70 -30.82
CA THR A 86 -16.98 -20.62 -31.82
C THR A 86 -16.77 -19.16 -32.22
N ASP A 87 -15.51 -18.77 -32.37
CA ASP A 87 -14.94 -17.50 -32.83
C ASP A 87 -15.86 -16.41 -33.40
N ALA A 88 -15.77 -15.22 -32.80
CA ALA A 88 -15.80 -13.94 -33.51
C ALA A 88 -15.18 -12.81 -32.65
N LEU A 89 -13.91 -12.47 -32.91
CA LEU A 89 -13.30 -11.23 -32.41
C LEU A 89 -13.70 -10.07 -33.33
N THR A 90 -14.71 -9.30 -32.95
CA THR A 90 -14.97 -7.97 -33.52
C THR A 90 -14.76 -6.90 -32.45
N GLY A 91 -13.98 -5.87 -32.78
CA GLY A 91 -13.44 -4.93 -31.81
C GLY A 91 -14.49 -4.27 -30.92
N GLY A 92 -14.41 -4.52 -29.62
CA GLY A 92 -15.09 -3.71 -28.61
C GLY A 92 -14.28 -2.45 -28.36
N THR A 93 -14.86 -1.29 -28.65
CA THR A 93 -14.49 -0.04 -27.96
C THR A 93 -14.51 -0.32 -26.46
N ALA A 94 -13.47 0.10 -25.73
CA ALA A 94 -13.37 -0.13 -24.29
C ALA A 94 -14.67 0.31 -23.58
N ALA A 95 -15.45 -0.67 -23.12
CA ALA A 95 -16.65 -0.40 -22.35
C ALA A 95 -16.20 0.23 -21.03
N ALA A 96 -16.48 1.51 -20.84
CA ALA A 96 -16.17 2.21 -19.60
C ALA A 96 -16.82 1.45 -18.44
N GLN A 97 -16.00 0.80 -17.61
CA GLN A 97 -16.52 0.08 -16.46
C GLN A 97 -17.25 1.04 -15.50
N PRO A 98 -18.32 0.58 -14.83
CA PRO A 98 -18.97 1.40 -13.83
C PRO A 98 -17.97 1.76 -12.73
N ALA A 99 -17.78 3.06 -12.51
CA ALA A 99 -16.96 3.54 -11.41
C ALA A 99 -17.50 2.98 -10.09
N VAL A 100 -16.59 2.57 -9.19
CA VAL A 100 -16.99 2.15 -7.84
C VAL A 100 -17.58 3.37 -7.12
N PRO A 101 -18.75 3.23 -6.48
CA PRO A 101 -19.32 4.25 -5.59
C PRO A 101 -18.38 4.64 -4.43
N SER A 102 -17.52 5.64 -4.63
CA SER A 102 -16.55 6.07 -3.62
C SER A 102 -16.43 7.59 -3.48
N VAL A 103 -16.06 8.02 -2.28
CA VAL A 103 -15.45 9.33 -2.03
C VAL A 103 -14.02 9.04 -1.61
N GLU A 104 -13.06 9.50 -2.41
CA GLU A 104 -11.65 9.17 -2.26
C GLU A 104 -10.88 10.40 -1.81
N ALA A 105 -10.23 10.30 -0.66
CA ALA A 105 -9.31 11.30 -0.17
C ALA A 105 -7.94 11.09 -0.79
N VAL A 106 -7.34 12.14 -1.35
CA VAL A 106 -6.02 12.10 -1.98
C VAL A 106 -5.02 12.93 -1.18
N ALA A 107 -3.72 12.68 -1.38
CA ALA A 107 -2.70 13.60 -0.90
C ALA A 107 -2.96 14.99 -1.51
N SER A 108 -3.28 15.97 -0.65
CA SER A 108 -3.72 17.30 -1.07
C SER A 108 -2.73 17.95 -2.05
N ARG A 109 -3.18 18.23 -3.28
CA ARG A 109 -2.34 18.63 -4.41
C ARG A 109 -2.79 19.95 -5.01
N ARG A 110 -1.85 20.87 -5.21
CA ARG A 110 -2.09 22.11 -5.95
C ARG A 110 -2.38 21.84 -7.42
N VAL A 111 -3.51 22.34 -7.91
CA VAL A 111 -3.90 22.32 -9.33
C VAL A 111 -3.81 23.72 -9.97
N LEU A 112 -3.86 24.77 -9.15
CA LEU A 112 -3.69 26.15 -9.59
C LEU A 112 -2.90 26.95 -8.55
N ASP A 113 -1.92 27.72 -9.03
CA ASP A 113 -1.40 28.89 -8.32
C ASP A 113 -1.26 30.03 -9.34
N THR A 114 -1.93 31.15 -9.11
CA THR A 114 -1.79 32.34 -9.96
C THR A 114 -0.65 33.26 -9.51
N ARG A 115 0.11 32.86 -8.47
CA ARG A 115 1.26 33.60 -7.92
C ARG A 115 2.60 33.04 -8.40
N THR A 116 2.63 31.81 -8.92
CA THR A 116 3.88 31.19 -9.39
C THR A 116 4.41 31.91 -10.62
N THR A 117 5.74 31.88 -10.80
CA THR A 117 6.43 32.50 -11.94
C THR A 117 6.54 31.57 -13.16
N THR A 118 6.01 30.34 -13.07
CA THR A 118 5.99 29.33 -14.13
C THR A 118 4.55 28.84 -14.40
N GLY A 119 4.31 28.39 -15.64
CA GLY A 119 3.00 27.89 -16.10
C GLY A 119 2.11 28.92 -16.81
N PRO A 120 0.98 28.49 -17.40
CA PRO A 120 0.12 29.34 -18.24
C PRO A 120 -0.56 30.49 -17.48
N THR A 121 -0.67 30.40 -16.15
CA THR A 121 -1.22 31.43 -15.25
C THR A 121 -0.14 32.28 -14.56
N SER A 122 1.12 32.18 -15.01
CA SER A 122 2.29 32.77 -14.34
C SER A 122 2.11 34.25 -13.99
N GLY A 123 2.22 34.56 -12.69
CA GLY A 123 2.19 35.91 -12.11
C GLY A 123 0.91 36.74 -12.32
N LYS A 124 -0.13 36.19 -12.95
CA LYS A 124 -1.32 36.94 -13.37
C LYS A 124 -2.48 36.77 -12.39
N PRO A 125 -2.86 37.80 -11.61
CA PRO A 125 -4.07 37.74 -10.80
C PRO A 125 -5.31 37.66 -11.70
N LEU A 126 -6.33 36.95 -11.24
CA LEU A 126 -7.62 36.83 -11.90
C LEU A 126 -8.36 38.17 -11.83
N ALA A 127 -8.55 38.83 -12.98
CA ALA A 127 -9.19 40.13 -13.09
C ALA A 127 -10.65 40.10 -12.58
N ALA A 128 -11.17 41.26 -12.16
CA ALA A 128 -12.57 41.38 -11.74
C ALA A 128 -13.52 41.03 -12.90
N GLY A 129 -14.52 40.19 -12.62
CA GLY A 129 -15.44 39.63 -13.62
C GLY A 129 -14.86 38.49 -14.47
N ALA A 130 -13.56 38.22 -14.40
CA ALA A 130 -12.93 37.14 -15.18
C ALA A 130 -13.16 35.77 -14.56
N SER A 131 -13.13 34.75 -15.40
CA SER A 131 -13.20 33.35 -15.01
C SER A 131 -12.04 32.54 -15.59
N LEU A 132 -11.63 31.51 -14.87
CA LEU A 132 -10.58 30.56 -15.26
C LEU A 132 -11.13 29.14 -15.17
N SER A 133 -11.02 28.36 -16.24
CA SER A 133 -11.26 26.92 -16.21
C SER A 133 -9.98 26.20 -15.79
N VAL A 134 -10.08 25.34 -14.78
CA VAL A 134 -8.96 24.64 -14.14
C VAL A 134 -9.15 23.14 -14.35
N PRO A 135 -8.30 22.46 -15.14
CA PRO A 135 -8.31 21.00 -15.26
C PRO A 135 -8.02 20.35 -13.90
N VAL A 136 -8.82 19.36 -13.52
CA VAL A 136 -8.69 18.65 -12.23
C VAL A 136 -8.46 17.14 -12.37
N LEU A 137 -8.74 16.55 -13.53
CA LEU A 137 -8.52 15.14 -13.81
C LEU A 137 -7.08 14.86 -14.31
N GLY A 138 -6.65 13.59 -14.27
CA GLY A 138 -5.41 13.13 -14.91
C GLY A 138 -4.12 13.35 -14.11
N ALA A 139 -4.21 13.85 -12.86
CA ALA A 139 -3.05 13.98 -11.98
C ALA A 139 -3.47 13.80 -10.51
N GLY A 140 -3.39 12.57 -10.01
CA GLY A 140 -3.87 12.16 -8.68
C GLY A 140 -5.40 12.04 -8.55
N VAL A 141 -6.13 12.35 -9.62
CA VAL A 141 -7.59 12.17 -9.75
C VAL A 141 -7.82 11.39 -11.05
N PRO A 142 -8.68 10.35 -11.08
CA PRO A 142 -8.91 9.53 -12.27
C PRO A 142 -9.30 10.36 -13.50
N ALA A 143 -8.92 9.89 -14.70
CA ALA A 143 -9.24 10.56 -15.96
C ALA A 143 -10.73 10.46 -16.36
N ALA A 144 -11.49 9.55 -15.74
CA ALA A 144 -12.91 9.31 -15.99
C ALA A 144 -13.62 8.81 -14.73
N GLY A 145 -14.96 8.78 -14.73
CA GLY A 145 -15.78 8.27 -13.61
C GLY A 145 -15.95 9.22 -12.42
N VAL A 146 -15.26 10.37 -12.44
CA VAL A 146 -15.33 11.43 -11.42
C VAL A 146 -16.50 12.37 -11.72
N THR A 147 -17.37 12.58 -10.72
CA THR A 147 -18.53 13.49 -10.80
C THR A 147 -18.28 14.82 -10.09
N ALA A 148 -17.41 14.85 -9.08
CA ALA A 148 -17.05 16.05 -8.33
C ALA A 148 -15.67 15.95 -7.69
N VAL A 149 -15.12 17.10 -7.28
CA VAL A 149 -13.88 17.21 -6.49
C VAL A 149 -14.14 17.99 -5.20
N LEU A 150 -13.45 17.59 -4.13
CA LEU A 150 -13.33 18.39 -2.91
C LEU A 150 -12.05 19.21 -2.99
N VAL A 151 -12.18 20.53 -2.86
CA VAL A 151 -11.09 21.50 -3.06
C VAL A 151 -11.00 22.49 -1.92
N ASN A 152 -9.79 22.95 -1.63
CA ASN A 152 -9.52 24.13 -0.82
C ASN A 152 -9.18 25.30 -1.75
N LEU A 153 -10.03 26.32 -1.76
CA LEU A 153 -9.83 27.57 -2.49
C LEU A 153 -9.18 28.59 -1.55
N THR A 154 -8.05 29.19 -1.93
CA THR A 154 -7.47 30.33 -1.23
C THR A 154 -7.37 31.53 -2.15
N VAL A 155 -7.79 32.70 -1.67
CA VAL A 155 -7.80 33.98 -2.40
C VAL A 155 -6.91 34.99 -1.67
N VAL A 156 -6.08 35.72 -2.41
CA VAL A 156 -5.04 36.62 -1.88
C VAL A 156 -4.98 37.92 -2.68
N GLY A 157 -4.71 39.05 -2.01
CA GLY A 157 -4.29 40.29 -2.68
C GLY A 157 -5.41 41.19 -3.22
N GLY A 158 -6.67 40.93 -2.87
CA GLY A 158 -7.77 41.84 -3.19
C GLY A 158 -7.62 43.19 -2.48
N SER A 159 -7.88 44.27 -3.21
CA SER A 159 -7.87 45.66 -2.69
C SER A 159 -9.27 46.25 -2.49
N THR A 160 -10.32 45.56 -2.96
CA THR A 160 -11.73 45.88 -2.72
C THR A 160 -12.45 44.68 -2.13
N THR A 161 -13.56 44.91 -1.43
CA THR A 161 -14.50 43.84 -1.09
C THR A 161 -15.04 43.17 -2.36
N GLY A 162 -15.31 41.87 -2.28
CA GLY A 162 -15.77 41.07 -3.42
C GLY A 162 -16.01 39.61 -3.04
N TRP A 163 -16.10 38.74 -4.04
CA TRP A 163 -16.25 37.30 -3.83
C TRP A 163 -15.57 36.48 -4.92
N VAL A 164 -15.21 35.25 -4.60
CA VAL A 164 -14.78 34.24 -5.56
C VAL A 164 -15.70 33.04 -5.44
N ARG A 165 -16.10 32.51 -6.60
CA ARG A 165 -16.99 31.37 -6.74
C ARG A 165 -16.30 30.23 -7.47
N LEU A 166 -16.55 29.00 -7.02
CA LEU A 166 -16.31 27.77 -7.75
C LEU A 166 -17.62 27.20 -8.30
N ASP A 167 -17.61 26.78 -9.56
CA ASP A 167 -18.69 26.05 -10.21
C ASP A 167 -18.15 25.13 -11.33
N ASP A 168 -19.05 24.45 -12.04
CA ASP A 168 -18.78 23.51 -13.13
C ASP A 168 -18.88 24.17 -14.54
N GLY A 169 -19.04 25.50 -14.56
CA GLY A 169 -19.33 26.30 -15.74
C GLY A 169 -20.77 26.82 -15.83
N THR A 170 -21.71 26.31 -15.03
CA THR A 170 -23.15 26.71 -15.05
C THR A 170 -23.46 28.05 -14.38
N ALA A 171 -22.45 28.70 -13.78
CA ALA A 171 -22.55 29.98 -13.11
C ALA A 171 -23.49 30.04 -11.90
N ALA A 172 -23.20 29.22 -10.89
CA ALA A 172 -23.94 29.11 -9.63
C ALA A 172 -24.22 30.46 -8.91
N THR A 173 -25.30 30.54 -8.14
CA THR A 173 -25.81 31.84 -7.62
C THR A 173 -25.20 32.30 -6.30
N THR A 174 -24.26 31.52 -5.74
CA THR A 174 -23.66 31.73 -4.41
C THR A 174 -22.16 32.03 -4.52
N SER A 175 -21.53 32.46 -3.43
CA SER A 175 -20.07 32.62 -3.35
C SER A 175 -19.44 31.50 -2.53
N THR A 176 -18.21 31.12 -2.89
CA THR A 176 -17.43 30.13 -2.14
C THR A 176 -16.59 30.82 -1.07
N VAL A 177 -15.92 31.91 -1.43
CA VAL A 177 -15.10 32.75 -0.54
C VAL A 177 -15.50 34.20 -0.74
N ASN A 178 -15.69 34.95 0.35
CA ASN A 178 -15.86 36.40 0.31
C ASN A 178 -14.51 37.06 0.58
N VAL A 179 -14.15 38.07 -0.23
CA VAL A 179 -12.84 38.73 -0.21
C VAL A 179 -12.95 40.06 0.52
N GLU A 180 -12.05 40.28 1.47
CA GLU A 180 -11.89 41.53 2.21
C GLU A 180 -10.53 42.17 1.86
N PRO A 181 -10.42 43.52 1.80
CA PRO A 181 -9.17 44.20 1.44
C PRO A 181 -7.98 43.77 2.30
N GLY A 182 -6.89 43.39 1.65
CA GLY A 182 -5.63 43.03 2.31
C GLY A 182 -5.65 41.73 3.13
N GLN A 183 -6.71 40.90 3.02
CA GLN A 183 -6.78 39.60 3.67
C GLN A 183 -6.46 38.47 2.70
N ALA A 184 -5.83 37.41 3.21
CA ALA A 184 -5.80 36.10 2.57
C ALA A 184 -6.90 35.25 3.22
N VAL A 185 -7.80 34.70 2.41
CA VAL A 185 -9.00 33.98 2.87
C VAL A 185 -9.14 32.67 2.13
N SER A 186 -9.55 31.61 2.84
CA SER A 186 -9.74 30.28 2.27
C SER A 186 -11.06 29.66 2.71
N ASN A 187 -11.64 28.83 1.84
CA ASN A 187 -12.77 27.95 2.18
C ASN A 187 -12.67 26.65 1.37
N GLN A 188 -13.29 25.61 1.90
CA GLN A 188 -13.52 24.36 1.19
C GLN A 188 -14.74 24.48 0.27
N ALA A 189 -14.78 23.67 -0.78
CA ALA A 189 -15.97 23.44 -1.58
C ALA A 189 -16.04 22.01 -2.12
N LEU A 190 -17.25 21.51 -2.27
CA LEU A 190 -17.58 20.35 -3.11
C LEU A 190 -18.05 20.87 -4.47
N VAL A 191 -17.29 20.61 -5.53
CA VAL A 191 -17.52 21.21 -6.85
C VAL A 191 -17.77 20.11 -7.89
N PRO A 192 -18.93 20.10 -8.57
CA PRO A 192 -19.16 19.20 -9.70
C PRO A 192 -18.10 19.42 -10.81
N VAL A 193 -17.67 18.34 -11.46
CA VAL A 193 -16.69 18.40 -12.56
C VAL A 193 -17.43 18.33 -13.89
N ARG A 194 -17.16 19.26 -14.80
CA ARG A 194 -17.66 19.24 -16.18
C ARG A 194 -16.51 19.35 -17.16
N ASP A 195 -16.53 18.53 -18.21
CA ASP A 195 -15.48 18.45 -19.23
C ASP A 195 -14.04 18.31 -18.63
N GLY A 196 -13.92 17.62 -17.49
CA GLY A 196 -12.66 17.39 -16.77
C GLY A 196 -12.11 18.59 -15.98
N ALA A 197 -12.88 19.68 -15.86
CA ALA A 197 -12.47 20.91 -15.21
C ALA A 197 -13.48 21.43 -14.18
N VAL A 198 -13.02 22.36 -13.35
CA VAL A 198 -13.86 23.27 -12.55
C VAL A 198 -13.61 24.71 -12.99
N ARG A 199 -14.53 25.63 -12.74
CA ARG A 199 -14.42 27.06 -13.05
C ARG A 199 -14.28 27.88 -11.78
N VAL A 200 -13.28 28.75 -11.75
CA VAL A 200 -13.14 29.82 -10.75
C VAL A 200 -13.58 31.13 -11.37
N THR A 201 -14.43 31.91 -10.70
CA THR A 201 -14.84 33.26 -11.12
C THR A 201 -14.55 34.28 -10.00
N ASN A 202 -13.84 35.36 -10.32
CA ASN A 202 -13.71 36.53 -9.45
C ASN A 202 -14.86 37.51 -9.73
N GLY A 203 -15.75 37.73 -8.76
CA GLY A 203 -16.96 38.53 -8.92
C GLY A 203 -17.19 39.53 -7.78
N GLY A 204 -18.14 40.44 -7.97
CA GLY A 204 -18.58 41.41 -6.95
C GLY A 204 -17.62 42.55 -6.61
N GLY A 205 -16.30 42.35 -6.73
CA GLY A 205 -15.28 43.39 -6.50
C GLY A 205 -14.83 44.11 -7.77
N ARG A 206 -13.99 45.15 -7.61
CA ARG A 206 -13.32 45.86 -8.71
C ARG A 206 -11.83 45.51 -8.84
N SER A 207 -11.26 44.81 -7.86
CA SER A 207 -9.85 44.40 -7.83
C SER A 207 -9.61 43.03 -8.45
N ALA A 208 -8.48 42.85 -9.14
CA ALA A 208 -7.96 41.54 -9.45
C ALA A 208 -7.52 40.81 -8.15
N VAL A 209 -7.54 39.48 -8.14
CA VAL A 209 -7.15 38.65 -6.99
C VAL A 209 -6.27 37.49 -7.43
N HIS A 210 -5.32 37.08 -6.60
CA HIS A 210 -4.65 35.80 -6.80
C HIS A 210 -5.50 34.67 -6.22
N VAL A 211 -5.65 33.61 -7.00
CA VAL A 211 -6.29 32.34 -6.64
C VAL A 211 -5.21 31.26 -6.49
N VAL A 212 -5.43 30.39 -5.51
CA VAL A 212 -4.76 29.12 -5.29
C VAL A 212 -5.84 28.05 -5.12
N LEU A 213 -5.70 26.90 -5.78
CA LEU A 213 -6.64 25.78 -5.67
C LEU A 213 -5.89 24.48 -5.40
N ASP A 214 -6.21 23.84 -4.28
CA ASP A 214 -5.66 22.56 -3.86
C ASP A 214 -6.78 21.49 -3.86
N VAL A 215 -6.64 20.40 -4.62
CA VAL A 215 -7.58 19.26 -4.62
C VAL A 215 -7.24 18.31 -3.47
N GLN A 216 -8.23 17.93 -2.68
CA GLN A 216 -8.09 17.04 -1.52
C GLN A 216 -8.81 15.69 -1.67
N GLY A 217 -9.72 15.59 -2.64
CA GLY A 217 -10.37 14.33 -2.96
C GLY A 217 -11.32 14.44 -4.14
N TRP A 218 -11.91 13.32 -4.51
CA TRP A 218 -12.85 13.21 -5.61
C TRP A 218 -14.01 12.29 -5.26
N VAL A 219 -15.12 12.48 -5.98
CA VAL A 219 -16.37 11.72 -5.83
C VAL A 219 -16.59 10.93 -7.11
N GLY A 220 -16.72 9.61 -6.97
CA GLY A 220 -17.07 8.69 -8.06
C GLY A 220 -18.58 8.65 -8.33
N ALA A 221 -18.96 8.23 -9.53
CA ALA A 221 -20.37 8.01 -9.85
C ALA A 221 -21.03 7.00 -8.88
N GLY A 222 -22.24 7.33 -8.40
CA GLY A 222 -23.01 6.49 -7.48
C GLY A 222 -22.60 6.54 -6.00
N ALA A 223 -21.56 7.31 -5.64
CA ALA A 223 -21.11 7.45 -4.25
C ALA A 223 -22.22 7.95 -3.30
N ALA A 224 -22.07 7.66 -2.00
CA ALA A 224 -23.00 8.12 -0.96
C ALA A 224 -23.06 9.66 -0.83
N LEU A 225 -22.06 10.37 -1.35
CA LEU A 225 -22.03 11.82 -1.52
C LEU A 225 -22.34 12.17 -2.98
N THR A 226 -23.32 13.04 -3.21
CA THR A 226 -23.63 13.59 -4.54
C THR A 226 -23.46 15.10 -4.51
N ALA A 227 -22.64 15.66 -5.41
CA ALA A 227 -22.51 17.11 -5.58
C ALA A 227 -23.63 17.68 -6.44
N VAL A 228 -23.98 18.94 -6.22
CA VAL A 228 -24.96 19.71 -7.01
C VAL A 228 -24.43 21.12 -7.31
N ALA A 229 -25.06 21.83 -8.25
CA ALA A 229 -24.74 23.23 -8.50
C ALA A 229 -25.04 24.09 -7.24
N PRO A 230 -24.07 24.88 -6.73
CA PRO A 230 -24.24 25.63 -5.48
C PRO A 230 -25.50 26.50 -5.44
N THR A 231 -26.41 26.21 -4.50
CA THR A 231 -27.76 26.79 -4.45
C THR A 231 -28.15 27.23 -3.04
N ARG A 232 -28.61 28.47 -2.88
CA ARG A 232 -29.10 28.99 -1.59
C ARG A 232 -30.46 28.41 -1.23
N VAL A 233 -30.55 27.73 -0.08
CA VAL A 233 -31.80 27.13 0.42
C VAL A 233 -32.32 27.74 1.72
N LEU A 234 -31.47 28.47 2.46
CA LEU A 234 -31.86 29.21 3.67
C LEU A 234 -31.14 30.56 3.70
N ASP A 235 -31.85 31.63 4.08
CA ASP A 235 -31.28 32.96 4.31
C ASP A 235 -32.12 33.73 5.34
N THR A 236 -31.78 33.66 6.63
CA THR A 236 -32.60 34.29 7.69
C THR A 236 -32.63 35.81 7.61
N ARG A 237 -31.73 36.44 6.85
CA ARG A 237 -31.76 37.88 6.55
C ARG A 237 -32.98 38.28 5.71
N ARG A 238 -33.65 37.31 5.06
CA ARG A 238 -34.77 37.53 4.13
C ARG A 238 -36.14 37.18 4.73
N GLY A 239 -36.28 37.27 6.06
CA GLY A 239 -37.57 37.13 6.76
C GLY A 239 -37.85 35.74 7.34
N THR A 240 -36.93 34.77 7.22
CA THR A 240 -36.98 33.56 8.02
C THR A 240 -36.47 33.85 9.44
N VAL A 241 -37.05 33.21 10.46
CA VAL A 241 -36.66 33.40 11.87
C VAL A 241 -35.16 33.09 12.06
N ARG A 242 -34.41 34.09 12.56
CA ARG A 242 -33.01 33.95 13.01
C ARG A 242 -32.94 33.06 14.26
N PRO A 243 -31.88 32.26 14.46
CA PRO A 243 -31.61 31.65 15.76
C PRO A 243 -31.54 32.70 16.86
N VAL A 244 -32.19 32.43 18.01
CA VAL A 244 -31.99 33.24 19.21
C VAL A 244 -30.72 32.73 19.91
N ALA A 245 -29.86 33.65 20.36
CA ALA A 245 -28.64 33.33 21.09
C ALA A 245 -28.90 32.38 22.28
N GLY A 246 -28.10 31.31 22.39
CA GLY A 246 -28.25 30.26 23.39
C GLY A 246 -29.37 29.25 23.11
N SER A 247 -30.14 29.40 22.02
CA SER A 247 -31.30 28.56 21.68
C SER A 247 -31.11 27.76 20.39
N THR A 248 -31.84 26.65 20.27
CA THR A 248 -31.97 25.91 19.01
C THR A 248 -33.18 26.39 18.23
N THR A 249 -33.00 26.68 16.95
CA THR A 249 -34.08 26.89 15.97
C THR A 249 -34.06 25.76 14.94
N THR A 250 -35.23 25.23 14.57
CA THR A 250 -35.33 24.15 13.56
C THR A 250 -35.78 24.71 12.23
N TYR A 251 -35.06 24.35 11.17
CA TYR A 251 -35.36 24.70 9.77
C TYR A 251 -35.70 23.44 9.00
N THR A 252 -36.59 23.55 8.01
CA THR A 252 -36.83 22.52 7.02
C THR A 252 -36.10 22.91 5.74
N LEU A 253 -35.14 22.10 5.29
CA LEU A 253 -34.41 22.31 4.05
C LEU A 253 -35.05 21.49 2.92
N PRO A 254 -35.11 22.01 1.68
CA PRO A 254 -35.47 21.22 0.52
C PRO A 254 -34.34 20.22 0.23
N VAL A 255 -34.62 18.93 0.38
CA VAL A 255 -33.65 17.83 0.17
C VAL A 255 -34.27 16.70 -0.66
N PRO A 256 -33.48 15.97 -1.46
CA PRO A 256 -33.93 14.73 -2.11
C PRO A 256 -34.36 13.65 -1.09
N PRO A 257 -35.30 12.76 -1.43
CA PRO A 257 -35.63 11.60 -0.61
C PRO A 257 -34.40 10.75 -0.28
N GLY A 258 -34.31 10.25 0.95
CA GLY A 258 -33.16 9.45 1.42
C GLY A 258 -31.92 10.26 1.81
N THR A 259 -31.95 11.60 1.72
CA THR A 259 -30.89 12.45 2.28
C THR A 259 -30.80 12.28 3.79
N THR A 260 -29.59 11.99 4.30
CA THR A 260 -29.30 11.96 5.74
C THR A 260 -28.48 13.18 6.17
N GLY A 261 -27.68 13.77 5.28
CA GLY A 261 -26.94 15.02 5.54
C GLY A 261 -26.89 15.94 4.32
N VAL A 262 -26.96 17.25 4.54
CA VAL A 262 -26.81 18.27 3.49
C VAL A 262 -25.39 18.82 3.56
N VAL A 263 -24.63 18.73 2.47
CA VAL A 263 -23.30 19.33 2.36
C VAL A 263 -23.48 20.75 1.82
N ALA A 264 -23.09 21.75 2.60
CA ALA A 264 -23.36 23.16 2.29
C ALA A 264 -22.26 24.08 2.81
N ASN A 265 -22.05 25.19 2.10
CA ASN A 265 -21.32 26.33 2.64
C ASN A 265 -22.22 27.04 3.67
N LEU A 266 -22.02 26.72 4.95
CA LEU A 266 -22.76 27.28 6.08
C LEU A 266 -22.15 28.62 6.46
N THR A 267 -22.89 29.72 6.25
CA THR A 267 -22.45 31.06 6.66
C THR A 267 -23.21 31.53 7.89
N ALA A 268 -22.47 31.88 8.94
CA ALA A 268 -22.96 32.68 10.05
C ALA A 268 -22.71 34.16 9.76
N VAL A 269 -23.73 35.00 9.91
CA VAL A 269 -23.63 36.47 9.79
C VAL A 269 -24.03 37.10 11.12
N PRO A 270 -23.08 37.37 12.04
CA PRO A 270 -23.37 37.95 13.35
C PRO A 270 -24.05 39.32 13.23
N VAL A 271 -25.02 39.62 14.10
CA VAL A 271 -25.55 41.01 14.18
C VAL A 271 -24.46 41.99 14.63
N PRO A 272 -24.59 43.30 14.31
CA PRO A 272 -23.78 44.33 14.93
C PRO A 272 -23.81 44.22 16.47
N GLY A 273 -22.62 44.17 17.10
CA GLY A 273 -22.49 44.01 18.55
C GLY A 273 -22.54 42.57 19.08
N ALA A 274 -22.75 41.56 18.23
CA ALA A 274 -22.65 40.16 18.65
C ALA A 274 -21.22 39.80 19.10
N GLY A 275 -21.10 39.19 20.28
CA GLY A 275 -19.86 38.60 20.76
C GLY A 275 -19.47 37.30 20.03
N PRO A 276 -18.28 36.76 20.28
CA PRO A 276 -17.82 35.52 19.67
C PRO A 276 -18.66 34.31 20.13
N GLY A 277 -18.68 33.26 19.32
CA GLY A 277 -19.38 32.01 19.62
C GLY A 277 -19.30 31.01 18.47
N TYR A 278 -20.34 30.19 18.30
CA TYR A 278 -20.40 29.20 17.21
C TYR A 278 -21.81 28.71 16.93
N LEU A 279 -22.04 28.21 15.71
CA LEU A 279 -23.24 27.45 15.37
C LEU A 279 -22.99 25.94 15.52
N THR A 280 -24.02 25.19 15.91
CA THR A 280 -24.06 23.71 15.86
C THR A 280 -25.30 23.26 15.11
N ALA A 281 -25.13 22.59 13.97
CA ALA A 281 -26.22 21.92 13.26
C ALA A 281 -26.33 20.45 13.70
N TYR A 282 -27.56 19.93 13.79
CA TYR A 282 -27.83 18.53 14.10
C TYR A 282 -29.22 18.09 13.64
N ARG A 283 -29.43 16.77 13.56
CA ARG A 283 -30.68 16.14 13.12
C ARG A 283 -31.83 16.54 14.05
N ALA A 284 -32.96 16.98 13.49
CA ALA A 284 -34.12 17.33 14.30
C ALA A 284 -34.57 16.13 15.16
N GLY A 285 -34.81 16.38 16.45
CA GLY A 285 -35.24 15.35 17.41
C GLY A 285 -34.12 14.48 18.00
N THR A 286 -32.85 14.65 17.63
CA THR A 286 -31.72 13.96 18.29
C THR A 286 -31.13 14.81 19.43
N PRO A 287 -30.40 14.19 20.38
CA PRO A 287 -29.56 14.94 21.31
C PRO A 287 -28.59 15.87 20.56
N ARG A 288 -28.33 17.05 21.14
CA ARG A 288 -27.37 18.01 20.63
C ARG A 288 -25.95 17.43 20.71
N PRO A 289 -25.15 17.42 19.62
CA PRO A 289 -23.75 17.01 19.66
C PRO A 289 -22.86 18.10 20.27
N SER A 290 -21.66 17.71 20.72
CA SER A 290 -20.67 18.58 21.39
C SER A 290 -19.71 19.30 20.42
N VAL A 291 -20.00 19.27 19.12
CA VAL A 291 -19.19 19.83 18.03
C VAL A 291 -19.57 21.28 17.69
N SER A 292 -18.68 22.03 17.03
CA SER A 292 -19.03 23.30 16.36
C SER A 292 -18.91 23.21 14.84
N HIS A 293 -19.88 23.83 14.14
CA HIS A 293 -19.92 23.85 12.68
C HIS A 293 -19.29 25.11 12.11
N VAL A 294 -19.60 26.30 12.63
CA VAL A 294 -18.88 27.52 12.25
C VAL A 294 -18.65 28.37 13.50
N ASN A 295 -17.42 28.83 13.69
CA ASN A 295 -17.02 29.66 14.83
C ASN A 295 -17.06 31.13 14.41
N THR A 296 -17.72 31.97 15.21
CA THR A 296 -17.86 33.41 14.95
C THR A 296 -16.98 34.21 15.90
N THR A 297 -16.35 35.28 15.40
CA THR A 297 -15.50 36.19 16.19
C THR A 297 -16.18 37.52 16.53
N GLY A 298 -17.44 37.68 16.13
CA GLY A 298 -18.20 38.93 16.21
C GLY A 298 -17.95 39.86 15.01
N GLY A 299 -19.00 40.59 14.59
CA GLY A 299 -18.90 41.70 13.64
C GLY A 299 -18.53 41.39 12.17
N ARG A 300 -18.28 40.13 11.78
CA ARG A 300 -18.01 39.73 10.39
C ARG A 300 -18.70 38.42 10.02
N PRO A 301 -19.21 38.26 8.77
CA PRO A 301 -19.61 36.96 8.24
C PRO A 301 -18.46 35.94 8.27
N VAL A 302 -18.77 34.70 8.64
CA VAL A 302 -17.85 33.56 8.55
C VAL A 302 -18.58 32.42 7.85
N ALA A 303 -17.95 31.83 6.85
CA ALA A 303 -18.49 30.73 6.05
C ALA A 303 -17.54 29.53 6.09
N THR A 304 -18.09 28.32 6.11
CA THR A 304 -17.31 27.09 5.97
C THR A 304 -18.14 25.96 5.36
N LEU A 305 -17.50 25.05 4.62
CA LEU A 305 -18.16 23.82 4.18
C LEU A 305 -18.56 22.98 5.39
N ALA A 306 -19.82 22.60 5.49
CA ALA A 306 -20.35 21.84 6.61
C ALA A 306 -21.32 20.76 6.15
N VAL A 307 -21.28 19.60 6.81
CA VAL A 307 -22.37 18.61 6.73
C VAL A 307 -23.42 18.96 7.78
N LEU A 308 -24.67 19.13 7.35
CA LEU A 308 -25.82 19.43 8.20
C LEU A 308 -26.72 18.19 8.26
N PRO A 309 -26.71 17.41 9.36
CA PRO A 309 -27.58 16.24 9.48
C PRO A 309 -29.07 16.64 9.46
N VAL A 310 -29.87 15.97 8.61
CA VAL A 310 -31.30 16.24 8.43
C VAL A 310 -32.13 14.99 8.67
N ASP A 311 -33.31 15.14 9.28
CA ASP A 311 -34.27 14.04 9.40
C ASP A 311 -34.93 13.68 8.04
N ALA A 312 -35.77 12.64 8.03
CA ALA A 312 -36.44 12.18 6.81
C ALA A 312 -37.40 13.21 6.17
N ALA A 313 -37.70 14.32 6.86
CA ALA A 313 -38.47 15.45 6.35
C ALA A 313 -37.58 16.65 5.98
N GLY A 314 -36.26 16.49 5.94
CA GLY A 314 -35.30 17.56 5.65
C GLY A 314 -35.05 18.53 6.81
N ARG A 315 -35.44 18.18 8.04
CA ARG A 315 -35.34 19.11 9.18
C ARG A 315 -33.99 19.05 9.87
N VAL A 316 -33.38 20.22 10.03
CA VAL A 316 -32.13 20.47 10.78
C VAL A 316 -32.40 21.40 11.95
N SER A 317 -31.89 21.04 13.12
CA SER A 317 -31.80 21.89 14.30
C SER A 317 -30.48 22.65 14.30
N VAL A 318 -30.52 23.98 14.35
CA VAL A 318 -29.35 24.85 14.46
C VAL A 318 -29.39 25.59 15.79
N LEU A 319 -28.39 25.34 16.62
CA LEU A 319 -28.08 26.14 17.79
C LEU A 319 -27.16 27.30 17.40
N ASP A 320 -27.44 28.48 17.93
CA ASP A 320 -26.45 29.56 18.05
C ASP A 320 -25.95 29.64 19.50
N ALA A 321 -24.67 29.33 19.73
CA ALA A 321 -24.01 29.36 21.03
C ALA A 321 -23.18 30.64 21.26
N GLY A 322 -23.42 31.70 20.48
CA GLY A 322 -22.76 33.01 20.58
C GLY A 322 -23.73 34.17 20.76
N GLY A 323 -23.30 35.35 20.28
CA GLY A 323 -24.23 36.45 19.99
C GLY A 323 -25.02 36.19 18.71
N PRO A 324 -26.27 36.70 18.60
CA PRO A 324 -27.22 36.24 17.60
C PRO A 324 -26.74 36.45 16.17
N SER A 325 -26.76 35.39 15.37
CA SER A 325 -26.24 35.35 14.00
C SER A 325 -27.33 34.94 13.00
N ASP A 326 -27.36 35.57 11.83
CA ASP A 326 -28.14 35.05 10.71
C ASP A 326 -27.47 33.80 10.17
N VAL A 327 -28.30 32.88 9.66
CA VAL A 327 -27.85 31.63 9.04
C VAL A 327 -28.18 31.68 7.56
N VAL A 328 -27.17 31.39 6.75
CA VAL A 328 -27.30 31.19 5.31
C VAL A 328 -26.76 29.81 4.98
N VAL A 329 -27.53 29.04 4.21
CA VAL A 329 -27.15 27.68 3.77
C VAL A 329 -27.14 27.66 2.25
N ASP A 330 -25.94 27.54 1.69
CA ASP A 330 -25.69 27.40 0.26
C ASP A 330 -25.28 25.95 0.00
N VAL A 331 -26.21 25.12 -0.51
CA VAL A 331 -26.04 23.67 -0.68
C VAL A 331 -25.12 23.38 -1.87
N GLU A 332 -24.13 22.52 -1.62
CA GLU A 332 -23.16 22.02 -2.61
C GLU A 332 -23.30 20.51 -2.84
N GLY A 333 -24.00 19.78 -1.97
CA GLY A 333 -24.27 18.35 -2.16
C GLY A 333 -25.17 17.71 -1.08
N TYR A 334 -25.38 16.40 -1.21
CA TYR A 334 -26.20 15.59 -0.32
C TYR A 334 -25.50 14.26 0.00
N LEU A 335 -25.62 13.82 1.26
CA LEU A 335 -25.24 12.49 1.73
C LEU A 335 -26.47 11.61 1.90
N THR A 336 -26.41 10.35 1.48
CA THR A 336 -27.42 9.32 1.73
C THR A 336 -27.07 8.39 2.90
N SER A 337 -25.85 8.48 3.42
CA SER A 337 -25.37 7.78 4.62
C SER A 337 -24.07 8.41 5.12
N GLY A 338 -23.65 8.03 6.34
CA GLY A 338 -22.34 8.40 6.89
C GLY A 338 -22.26 9.77 7.56
N ASP A 339 -23.35 10.52 7.68
CA ASP A 339 -23.40 11.72 8.52
C ASP A 339 -23.14 11.34 9.98
N THR A 340 -22.17 12.01 10.62
CA THR A 340 -21.86 11.79 12.03
C THR A 340 -21.26 13.05 12.62
N ALA A 341 -21.95 13.65 13.60
CA ALA A 341 -21.54 14.88 14.25
C ALA A 341 -20.96 14.55 15.64
N THR A 342 -19.65 14.29 15.72
CA THR A 342 -19.00 13.80 16.95
C THR A 342 -17.58 14.34 17.13
N ARG A 343 -17.16 14.56 18.38
CA ARG A 343 -15.79 14.96 18.71
C ARG A 343 -14.95 13.73 19.01
N VAL A 344 -13.90 13.51 18.23
CA VAL A 344 -12.96 12.40 18.45
C VAL A 344 -11.69 12.83 19.19
N TYR A 345 -11.34 14.12 19.17
CA TYR A 345 -10.11 14.62 19.77
C TYR A 345 -10.25 16.07 20.31
N ASP A 346 -9.64 16.34 21.46
CA ASP A 346 -9.58 17.68 22.08
C ASP A 346 -8.33 17.75 22.97
N SER A 347 -7.27 18.46 22.53
CA SER A 347 -5.99 18.55 23.28
C SER A 347 -6.09 19.30 24.61
N ARG A 348 -7.20 20.03 24.82
CA ARG A 348 -7.50 20.77 26.05
C ARG A 348 -8.00 19.86 27.18
N ARG A 349 -8.25 18.57 26.88
CA ARG A 349 -8.88 17.62 27.80
C ARG A 349 -8.07 16.34 27.87
N ALA A 350 -7.51 16.05 29.04
CA ALA A 350 -6.73 14.83 29.28
C ALA A 350 -7.47 13.53 28.89
N SER A 351 -8.81 13.50 28.93
CA SER A 351 -9.65 12.36 28.54
C SER A 351 -9.74 12.11 27.02
N THR A 352 -9.35 13.07 26.18
CA THR A 352 -9.44 12.99 24.70
C THR A 352 -8.16 13.46 24.00
N GLY A 353 -7.08 13.67 24.76
CA GLY A 353 -5.80 14.17 24.27
C GLY A 353 -5.15 15.08 25.32
N PRO A 354 -4.19 14.62 26.13
CA PRO A 354 -3.41 15.51 26.97
C PRO A 354 -2.37 16.28 26.14
N LEU A 355 -2.11 17.52 26.55
CA LEU A 355 -1.09 18.45 26.05
C LEU A 355 -1.37 19.08 24.66
N PRO A 356 -1.24 20.42 24.54
CA PRO A 356 -1.15 21.12 23.26
C PRO A 356 -0.11 20.50 22.33
N LEU A 357 -0.33 20.59 21.01
CA LEU A 357 0.65 20.16 20.02
C LEU A 357 1.81 21.17 19.98
N THR A 358 3.04 20.65 20.00
CA THR A 358 4.27 21.45 19.96
C THR A 358 4.94 21.40 18.58
N ARG A 359 5.84 22.36 18.30
CA ARG A 359 6.52 22.44 17.00
C ARG A 359 7.35 21.18 16.73
N GLY A 360 7.10 20.54 15.59
CA GLY A 360 7.84 19.36 15.13
C GLY A 360 7.27 18.04 15.65
N GLU A 361 6.28 18.09 16.54
CA GLU A 361 5.54 16.93 16.99
C GLU A 361 4.58 16.41 15.90
N VAL A 362 4.48 15.08 15.77
CA VAL A 362 3.44 14.41 14.98
C VAL A 362 2.57 13.60 15.94
N ARG A 363 1.31 14.01 16.11
CA ARG A 363 0.33 13.38 17.01
C ARG A 363 -0.53 12.38 16.23
N ARG A 364 -0.53 11.11 16.65
CA ARG A 364 -1.51 10.10 16.19
C ARG A 364 -2.85 10.37 16.88
N VAL A 365 -3.92 10.38 16.11
CA VAL A 365 -5.31 10.56 16.58
C VAL A 365 -6.15 9.39 16.06
N PRO A 366 -6.59 8.47 16.94
CA PRO A 366 -7.57 7.44 16.57
C PRO A 366 -8.92 8.07 16.20
N VAL A 367 -9.55 7.61 15.12
CA VAL A 367 -10.84 8.15 14.63
C VAL A 367 -11.87 7.05 14.44
N ALA A 368 -11.59 6.01 13.64
CA ALA A 368 -12.53 4.90 13.47
C ALA A 368 -12.71 4.11 14.78
N GLY A 369 -13.95 3.72 15.09
CA GLY A 369 -14.31 3.11 16.36
C GLY A 369 -14.38 4.09 17.55
N VAL A 370 -13.99 5.36 17.38
CA VAL A 370 -14.02 6.37 18.46
C VAL A 370 -15.32 7.16 18.38
N ALA A 371 -15.94 7.40 19.55
CA ALA A 371 -17.09 8.31 19.72
C ALA A 371 -18.26 8.11 18.72
N GLY A 372 -18.48 6.86 18.27
CA GLY A 372 -19.55 6.49 17.33
C GLY A 372 -19.16 6.46 15.84
N VAL A 373 -17.91 6.78 15.49
CA VAL A 373 -17.42 6.63 14.11
C VAL A 373 -17.28 5.12 13.77
N PRO A 374 -17.80 4.63 12.63
CA PRO A 374 -17.67 3.22 12.25
C PRO A 374 -16.21 2.76 12.09
N THR A 375 -15.91 1.50 12.42
CA THR A 375 -14.56 0.92 12.29
C THR A 375 -14.10 0.75 10.83
N GLY A 376 -15.04 0.63 9.88
CA GLY A 376 -14.74 0.55 8.44
C GLY A 376 -14.53 1.89 7.73
N THR A 377 -14.35 2.99 8.49
CA THR A 377 -14.17 4.34 7.93
C THR A 377 -12.81 4.47 7.26
N GLY A 378 -12.78 4.86 5.98
CA GLY A 378 -11.56 5.08 5.20
C GLY A 378 -11.16 6.54 5.09
N ALA A 379 -12.11 7.47 5.19
CA ALA A 379 -11.88 8.90 5.21
C ALA A 379 -12.95 9.62 6.03
N VAL A 380 -12.68 10.86 6.45
CA VAL A 380 -13.62 11.70 7.19
C VAL A 380 -13.66 13.12 6.64
N LEU A 381 -14.86 13.73 6.59
CA LEU A 381 -14.95 15.20 6.64
C LEU A 381 -14.83 15.60 8.10
N ALA A 382 -13.82 16.39 8.42
CA ALA A 382 -13.52 16.83 9.77
C ALA A 382 -13.29 18.34 9.83
N HIS A 383 -13.81 18.98 10.88
CA HIS A 383 -13.39 20.32 11.29
C HIS A 383 -12.14 20.20 12.15
N LEU A 384 -11.02 20.69 11.61
CA LEU A 384 -9.80 20.89 12.37
C LEU A 384 -9.82 22.30 12.94
N THR A 385 -9.96 22.41 14.26
CA THR A 385 -9.92 23.71 14.95
C THR A 385 -8.61 23.84 15.72
N VAL A 386 -7.83 24.88 15.41
CA VAL A 386 -6.68 25.32 16.20
C VAL A 386 -7.12 26.44 17.13
N THR A 387 -6.70 26.40 18.40
CA THR A 387 -7.01 27.44 19.38
C THR A 387 -5.81 27.73 20.28
N ALA A 388 -5.74 28.95 20.81
CA ALA A 388 -4.63 29.49 21.58
C ALA A 388 -3.20 29.21 21.03
N PRO A 389 -2.92 29.31 19.71
CA PRO A 389 -1.58 29.09 19.18
C PRO A 389 -0.61 30.19 19.66
N THR A 390 0.51 29.83 20.27
CA THR A 390 1.47 30.80 20.83
C THR A 390 2.29 31.55 19.76
N THR A 391 2.35 31.01 18.55
CA THR A 391 2.98 31.65 17.38
C THR A 391 2.12 31.40 16.15
N SER A 392 2.09 32.36 15.21
CA SER A 392 1.49 32.16 13.89
C SER A 392 2.10 30.95 13.17
N GLY A 393 1.30 30.24 12.39
CA GLY A 393 1.73 29.01 11.74
C GLY A 393 0.59 28.29 11.02
N TYR A 394 0.72 26.98 10.92
CA TYR A 394 -0.25 26.11 10.28
C TYR A 394 -0.28 24.71 10.88
N LEU A 395 -1.42 24.04 10.72
CA LEU A 395 -1.66 22.64 11.04
C LEU A 395 -1.73 21.84 9.73
N THR A 396 -1.15 20.65 9.69
CA THR A 396 -1.37 19.64 8.63
C THR A 396 -2.02 18.41 9.25
N GLY A 397 -3.04 17.85 8.59
CA GLY A 397 -3.61 16.53 8.88
C GLY A 397 -3.48 15.56 7.70
N TRP A 398 -3.21 14.28 7.98
CA TRP A 398 -3.07 13.22 6.96
C TRP A 398 -3.27 11.81 7.57
N ALA A 399 -3.28 10.75 6.78
CA ALA A 399 -3.37 9.38 7.32
C ALA A 399 -2.13 9.01 8.16
N TRP A 400 -2.32 8.35 9.31
CA TRP A 400 -1.18 7.90 10.12
C TRP A 400 -0.26 6.93 9.36
N GLY A 401 1.05 7.07 9.54
CA GLY A 401 2.07 6.20 8.92
C GLY A 401 2.36 6.48 7.44
N ALA A 402 1.63 7.38 6.80
CA ALA A 402 1.91 7.90 5.45
C ALA A 402 2.78 9.18 5.50
N ASP A 403 3.36 9.54 4.36
CA ASP A 403 4.16 10.77 4.23
C ASP A 403 3.32 12.03 4.47
N ARG A 404 3.92 13.00 5.15
CA ARG A 404 3.27 14.29 5.46
C ARG A 404 3.09 15.10 4.17
N PRO A 405 1.85 15.52 3.82
CA PRO A 405 1.61 16.41 2.68
C PRO A 405 2.33 17.76 2.84
N ALA A 406 2.81 18.31 1.73
CA ALA A 406 3.45 19.63 1.68
C ALA A 406 2.47 20.81 1.85
N THR A 407 1.16 20.55 1.90
CA THR A 407 0.10 21.55 2.07
C THR A 407 -0.32 21.72 3.54
N SER A 408 -0.84 22.89 3.90
CA SER A 408 -1.50 23.11 5.19
C SER A 408 -2.99 22.80 5.12
N SER A 409 -3.54 22.36 6.26
CA SER A 409 -4.96 22.08 6.49
C SER A 409 -5.67 23.27 7.15
N VAL A 410 -5.00 23.92 8.10
CA VAL A 410 -5.45 25.16 8.78
C VAL A 410 -4.27 26.12 8.84
N ASN A 411 -4.46 27.39 8.48
CA ASN A 411 -3.46 28.45 8.67
C ASN A 411 -3.97 29.42 9.74
N PHE A 412 -3.13 29.85 10.67
CA PHE A 412 -3.57 30.64 11.83
C PHE A 412 -2.55 31.70 12.26
N PRO A 413 -2.99 32.90 12.70
CA PRO A 413 -2.14 33.84 13.43
C PRO A 413 -2.04 33.47 14.92
N ALA A 414 -1.03 33.99 15.61
CA ALA A 414 -0.88 33.82 17.05
C ALA A 414 -2.12 34.31 17.83
N GLY A 415 -2.49 33.58 18.88
CA GLY A 415 -3.61 33.87 19.78
C GLY A 415 -5.02 33.59 19.21
N ALA A 416 -5.18 33.38 17.91
CA ALA A 416 -6.50 33.21 17.30
C ALA A 416 -7.04 31.78 17.39
N THR A 417 -8.37 31.66 17.46
CA THR A 417 -9.06 30.38 17.19
C THR A 417 -9.47 30.36 15.72
N VAL A 418 -8.99 29.38 14.97
CA VAL A 418 -9.26 29.21 13.54
C VAL A 418 -9.70 27.77 13.29
N THR A 419 -10.73 27.59 12.47
CA THR A 419 -11.19 26.26 12.04
C THR A 419 -11.18 26.17 10.53
N ASN A 420 -10.97 24.97 9.99
CA ASN A 420 -11.22 24.66 8.60
C ASN A 420 -11.75 23.23 8.48
N THR A 421 -12.67 23.03 7.55
CA THR A 421 -13.08 21.70 7.11
C THR A 421 -11.98 21.08 6.27
N VAL A 422 -11.81 19.76 6.35
CA VAL A 422 -10.84 19.01 5.57
C VAL A 422 -11.38 17.61 5.34
N LEU A 423 -11.25 17.10 4.11
CA LEU A 423 -11.36 15.66 3.83
C LEU A 423 -10.01 15.01 4.19
N LEU A 424 -10.02 14.13 5.18
CA LEU A 424 -8.81 13.45 5.68
C LEU A 424 -8.91 11.94 5.44
N PRO A 425 -7.91 11.31 4.78
CA PRO A 425 -7.81 9.86 4.74
C PRO A 425 -7.45 9.32 6.12
N LEU A 426 -7.97 8.13 6.44
CA LEU A 426 -7.59 7.38 7.63
C LEU A 426 -6.68 6.21 7.27
N ALA A 427 -5.69 5.97 8.14
CA ALA A 427 -4.84 4.79 8.09
C ALA A 427 -5.66 3.49 8.32
N PRO A 428 -5.09 2.30 8.12
CA PRO A 428 -5.83 1.04 8.25
C PRO A 428 -6.40 0.69 9.63
N ASP A 429 -5.91 1.27 10.72
CA ASP A 429 -6.58 1.23 12.03
C ASP A 429 -7.67 2.30 12.21
N GLY A 430 -7.87 3.14 11.20
CA GLY A 430 -8.73 4.31 11.29
C GLY A 430 -8.13 5.50 12.04
N SER A 431 -6.81 5.63 12.14
CA SER A 431 -6.15 6.81 12.74
C SER A 431 -5.60 7.80 11.71
N LEU A 432 -5.46 9.04 12.13
CA LEU A 432 -4.81 10.12 11.37
C LEU A 432 -3.62 10.69 12.15
N ALA A 433 -2.77 11.43 11.45
CA ALA A 433 -1.66 12.20 11.98
C ALA A 433 -1.99 13.70 11.93
N LEU A 434 -1.57 14.45 12.96
CA LEU A 434 -1.62 15.91 13.02
C LEU A 434 -0.24 16.47 13.36
N ALA A 435 0.15 17.57 12.72
CA ALA A 435 1.37 18.31 13.10
C ALA A 435 1.20 19.83 12.93
N SER A 436 1.59 20.57 13.98
CA SER A 436 1.53 22.03 14.04
C SER A 436 2.92 22.65 13.87
N THR A 437 3.00 23.83 13.26
CA THR A 437 4.22 24.66 13.24
C THR A 437 4.26 25.72 14.34
N ALA A 438 3.17 25.86 15.12
CA ALA A 438 3.15 26.68 16.32
C ALA A 438 4.16 26.16 17.36
N ALA A 439 4.75 27.04 18.17
CA ALA A 439 5.55 26.60 19.31
C ALA A 439 4.71 25.78 20.31
N SER A 440 3.45 26.18 20.52
CA SER A 440 2.39 25.41 21.19
C SER A 440 1.03 25.82 20.60
N SER A 441 0.11 24.88 20.43
CA SER A 441 -1.26 25.15 19.99
C SER A 441 -2.21 24.03 20.39
N ASP A 442 -3.40 24.38 20.89
CA ASP A 442 -4.47 23.40 21.10
C ASP A 442 -5.16 23.05 19.78
N VAL A 443 -5.56 21.79 19.63
CA VAL A 443 -6.24 21.25 18.45
C VAL A 443 -7.45 20.40 18.84
N VAL A 444 -8.53 20.59 18.10
CA VAL A 444 -9.80 19.86 18.23
C VAL A 444 -10.13 19.23 16.88
N VAL A 445 -10.59 17.98 16.89
CA VAL A 445 -11.09 17.26 15.70
C VAL A 445 -12.54 16.88 15.91
N ASP A 446 -13.42 17.59 15.21
CA ASP A 446 -14.86 17.31 15.15
C ASP A 446 -15.16 16.65 13.79
N ILE A 447 -15.65 15.42 13.80
CA ILE A 447 -16.08 14.70 12.60
C ILE A 447 -17.48 15.18 12.22
N GLN A 448 -17.71 15.28 10.91
CA GLN A 448 -18.99 15.64 10.29
C GLN A 448 -19.58 14.54 9.41
N ALA A 449 -18.72 13.80 8.72
CA ALA A 449 -19.10 12.58 8.02
C ALA A 449 -17.97 11.54 8.06
N ALA A 450 -18.36 10.29 8.19
CA ALA A 450 -17.49 9.12 8.12
C ALA A 450 -17.77 8.38 6.80
N LEU A 451 -16.77 8.34 5.93
CA LEU A 451 -16.87 7.76 4.60
C LEU A 451 -16.28 6.34 4.66
N PRO A 452 -17.03 5.30 4.22
CA PRO A 452 -16.54 3.93 4.26
C PRO A 452 -15.31 3.78 3.35
N ARG A 453 -14.35 2.97 3.76
CA ARG A 453 -13.19 2.69 2.90
C ARG A 453 -13.67 1.98 1.63
N PRO A 454 -13.36 2.50 0.43
CA PRO A 454 -13.83 1.90 -0.82
C PRO A 454 -13.46 0.43 -0.97
N ALA A 455 -14.39 -0.30 -1.59
CA ALA A 455 -14.26 -1.71 -1.87
C ALA A 455 -13.52 -1.91 -3.20
N LEU A 456 -12.46 -2.70 -3.17
CA LEU A 456 -11.75 -3.09 -4.38
C LEU A 456 -12.58 -4.14 -5.12
N VAL A 457 -12.91 -3.87 -6.39
CA VAL A 457 -13.62 -4.82 -7.25
C VAL A 457 -12.64 -5.87 -7.74
N VAL A 458 -12.65 -7.03 -7.10
CA VAL A 458 -11.76 -8.15 -7.44
C VAL A 458 -12.38 -9.05 -8.50
N THR A 459 -11.57 -9.35 -9.52
CA THR A 459 -11.85 -10.40 -10.51
C THR A 459 -11.21 -11.72 -10.02
N PRO A 460 -11.99 -12.77 -9.74
CA PRO A 460 -11.44 -14.08 -9.36
C PRO A 460 -10.79 -14.78 -10.57
N PRO A 461 -9.97 -15.83 -10.36
CA PRO A 461 -9.45 -16.67 -11.43
C PRO A 461 -10.56 -17.19 -12.35
N SER A 462 -10.40 -17.04 -13.67
CA SER A 462 -11.40 -17.49 -14.65
C SER A 462 -11.19 -18.95 -15.07
N ARG A 463 -9.93 -19.42 -15.15
CA ARG A 463 -9.60 -20.75 -15.68
C ARG A 463 -8.30 -21.29 -15.07
N VAL A 464 -8.37 -21.73 -13.81
CA VAL A 464 -7.27 -22.53 -13.22
C VAL A 464 -7.20 -23.87 -13.96
N PRO A 465 -6.07 -24.24 -14.59
CA PRO A 465 -5.94 -25.53 -15.24
C PRO A 465 -5.84 -26.65 -14.18
N THR A 466 -6.50 -27.76 -14.43
CA THR A 466 -6.62 -28.87 -13.46
C THR A 466 -5.76 -30.06 -13.83
N TYR A 467 -5.17 -30.71 -12.83
CA TYR A 467 -4.44 -31.96 -13.01
C TYR A 467 -5.37 -33.10 -13.45
N GLY A 468 -4.96 -33.86 -14.47
CA GLY A 468 -5.72 -34.96 -15.05
C GLY A 468 -5.05 -36.33 -14.84
N PRO A 469 -5.81 -37.45 -14.90
CA PRO A 469 -5.28 -38.79 -14.68
C PRO A 469 -4.29 -39.27 -15.76
N SER A 470 -4.29 -38.63 -16.93
CA SER A 470 -3.41 -38.91 -18.07
C SER A 470 -2.35 -37.81 -18.28
N ALA A 471 -1.87 -37.20 -17.20
CA ALA A 471 -0.84 -36.17 -17.27
C ALA A 471 0.49 -36.72 -17.85
N PRO A 472 1.26 -35.91 -18.60
CA PRO A 472 2.63 -36.24 -19.00
C PRO A 472 3.52 -36.66 -17.83
N ALA A 473 4.56 -37.46 -18.10
CA ALA A 473 5.41 -38.04 -17.07
C ALA A 473 6.13 -36.98 -16.22
N ASP A 474 6.59 -35.89 -16.84
CA ASP A 474 7.21 -34.75 -16.17
C ASP A 474 6.20 -33.91 -15.38
N THR A 475 4.96 -33.76 -15.87
CA THR A 475 3.84 -33.17 -15.11
C THR A 475 3.47 -34.03 -13.88
N ALA A 476 3.55 -35.35 -13.99
CA ALA A 476 3.34 -36.28 -12.87
C ALA A 476 4.50 -36.21 -11.85
N MET A 477 5.75 -36.10 -12.31
CA MET A 477 6.91 -35.86 -11.44
C MET A 477 6.84 -34.51 -10.72
N ALA A 478 6.44 -33.45 -11.43
CA ALA A 478 6.18 -32.13 -10.83
C ALA A 478 5.12 -32.20 -9.72
N ARG A 479 4.00 -32.90 -9.98
CA ARG A 479 2.95 -33.12 -8.98
C ARG A 479 3.47 -33.88 -7.77
N ARG A 480 4.28 -34.92 -7.95
CA ARG A 480 4.89 -35.66 -6.84
C ARG A 480 5.69 -34.72 -5.93
N SER A 481 6.58 -33.90 -6.50
CA SER A 481 7.38 -32.94 -5.73
C SER A 481 6.51 -31.97 -4.92
N LEU A 482 5.37 -31.52 -5.46
CA LEU A 482 4.41 -30.68 -4.74
C LEU A 482 3.69 -31.45 -3.62
N LEU A 483 3.29 -32.71 -3.85
CA LEU A 483 2.64 -33.55 -2.83
C LEU A 483 3.57 -33.93 -1.68
N ASP A 484 4.85 -34.17 -1.94
CA ASP A 484 5.84 -34.44 -0.90
C ASP A 484 6.09 -33.17 -0.06
N ALA A 485 6.21 -32.00 -0.70
CA ALA A 485 6.27 -30.71 -0.01
C ALA A 485 5.00 -30.42 0.82
N ASP A 486 3.80 -30.71 0.29
CA ASP A 486 2.53 -30.59 1.02
C ASP A 486 2.47 -31.57 2.22
N ARG A 487 2.99 -32.81 2.08
CA ARG A 487 3.10 -33.79 3.18
C ARG A 487 3.93 -33.21 4.32
N TYR A 488 5.09 -32.63 4.02
CA TYR A 488 5.92 -32.02 5.05
C TYR A 488 5.26 -30.78 5.66
N ALA A 489 4.75 -29.88 4.81
CA ALA A 489 4.07 -28.65 5.21
C ALA A 489 2.88 -28.91 6.13
N MET A 490 2.05 -29.92 5.83
CA MET A 490 0.85 -30.26 6.58
C MET A 490 1.11 -31.29 7.71
N GLY A 491 2.20 -32.03 7.66
CA GLY A 491 2.66 -32.95 8.69
C GLY A 491 3.60 -32.28 9.68
N THR A 492 4.88 -32.63 9.62
CA THR A 492 5.93 -32.22 10.56
C THR A 492 6.02 -30.70 10.71
N TRP A 493 6.00 -29.94 9.61
CA TRP A 493 6.16 -28.49 9.65
C TRP A 493 5.01 -27.77 10.35
N TRP A 494 3.76 -28.20 10.10
CA TRP A 494 2.59 -27.63 10.77
C TRP A 494 2.63 -27.82 12.29
N GLN A 495 3.24 -28.91 12.76
CA GLN A 495 3.34 -29.23 14.19
C GLN A 495 4.53 -28.53 14.86
N THR A 496 5.66 -28.39 14.16
CA THR A 496 6.95 -28.00 14.76
C THR A 496 7.41 -26.58 14.43
N VAL A 497 7.02 -26.02 13.28
CA VAL A 497 7.48 -24.71 12.78
C VAL A 497 6.35 -23.69 12.74
N ALA A 498 5.20 -24.06 12.16
CA ALA A 498 4.08 -23.14 11.94
C ALA A 498 3.63 -22.38 13.21
N PRO A 499 3.54 -22.99 14.42
CA PRO A 499 3.08 -22.27 15.60
C PRO A 499 3.98 -21.08 15.97
N GLY A 500 5.31 -21.21 15.78
CA GLY A 500 6.26 -20.12 16.04
C GLY A 500 6.08 -18.96 15.05
N LEU A 501 5.95 -19.27 13.75
CA LEU A 501 5.74 -18.25 12.72
C LEU A 501 4.37 -17.55 12.85
N LEU A 502 3.32 -18.30 13.17
CA LEU A 502 1.98 -17.76 13.38
C LEU A 502 1.87 -16.90 14.66
N ALA A 503 2.73 -17.11 15.66
CA ALA A 503 2.77 -16.35 16.91
C ALA A 503 3.78 -15.17 16.90
N ALA A 504 4.81 -15.20 16.07
CA ALA A 504 5.83 -14.16 15.99
C ALA A 504 5.25 -12.76 15.68
N PRO A 505 5.89 -11.66 16.09
CA PRO A 505 5.47 -10.31 15.71
C PRO A 505 5.67 -10.09 14.20
N ALA A 506 4.73 -9.42 13.55
CA ALA A 506 4.92 -8.85 12.21
C ALA A 506 4.86 -7.33 12.35
N GLY A 507 5.88 -6.63 11.85
CA GLY A 507 6.00 -5.19 11.99
C GLY A 507 6.85 -4.58 10.87
N ARG A 508 6.74 -3.25 10.72
CA ARG A 508 7.28 -2.49 9.57
C ARG A 508 8.80 -2.57 9.43
N THR A 509 9.53 -2.80 10.52
CA THR A 509 11.00 -2.92 10.50
C THR A 509 11.45 -4.21 9.83
N MET A 510 11.53 -4.19 8.49
CA MET A 510 12.28 -5.19 7.73
C MET A 510 13.76 -4.80 7.71
N VAL A 511 14.58 -5.50 8.49
CA VAL A 511 16.04 -5.28 8.46
C VAL A 511 16.62 -5.91 7.19
N THR A 512 17.61 -5.25 6.59
CA THR A 512 18.30 -5.64 5.34
C THR A 512 19.14 -6.92 5.42
N THR A 513 19.02 -7.70 6.50
CA THR A 513 19.74 -8.97 6.71
C THR A 513 18.75 -10.12 6.87
N GLY A 514 19.09 -11.28 6.29
CA GLY A 514 18.13 -12.36 5.97
C GLY A 514 17.39 -13.04 7.13
N THR A 515 17.71 -12.70 8.38
CA THR A 515 17.21 -13.30 9.63
C THR A 515 16.36 -12.34 10.48
N SER A 516 15.87 -11.23 9.91
CA SER A 516 15.00 -10.29 10.64
C SER A 516 13.74 -10.99 11.19
N PRO A 517 13.47 -10.94 12.51
CA PRO A 517 12.42 -11.75 13.15
C PRO A 517 10.99 -11.33 12.78
N THR A 518 10.84 -10.17 12.15
CA THR A 518 9.59 -9.65 11.57
C THR A 518 9.32 -10.14 10.14
N VAL A 519 10.36 -10.58 9.42
CA VAL A 519 10.31 -10.95 7.99
C VAL A 519 10.22 -12.45 7.77
N ASP A 520 10.99 -13.24 8.53
CA ASP A 520 10.99 -14.71 8.39
C ASP A 520 9.60 -15.35 8.49
N PRO A 521 8.69 -14.91 9.40
CA PRO A 521 7.32 -15.42 9.45
C PRO A 521 6.55 -15.16 8.16
N VAL A 522 6.50 -13.90 7.70
CA VAL A 522 5.77 -13.49 6.49
C VAL A 522 6.27 -14.28 5.29
N ARG A 523 7.59 -14.33 5.12
CA ARG A 523 8.27 -15.05 4.05
C ARG A 523 7.83 -16.51 3.98
N ARG A 524 8.08 -17.28 5.04
CA ARG A 524 7.86 -18.73 5.05
C ARG A 524 6.39 -19.10 5.00
N LEU A 525 5.53 -18.31 5.65
CA LEU A 525 4.08 -18.44 5.54
C LEU A 525 3.59 -18.23 4.10
N SER A 526 4.10 -17.21 3.39
CA SER A 526 3.71 -16.92 2.00
C SER A 526 4.07 -18.06 1.05
N MET A 527 5.30 -18.58 1.13
CA MET A 527 5.76 -19.66 0.24
C MET A 527 4.95 -20.96 0.47
N THR A 528 4.70 -21.33 1.73
CA THR A 528 3.83 -22.46 2.09
C THR A 528 2.36 -22.25 1.64
N ALA A 529 1.84 -21.02 1.72
CA ALA A 529 0.50 -20.72 1.23
C ALA A 529 0.37 -20.95 -0.28
N LEU A 530 1.40 -20.58 -1.06
CA LEU A 530 1.39 -20.72 -2.51
C LEU A 530 1.41 -22.19 -2.94
N ALA A 531 2.22 -23.03 -2.28
CA ALA A 531 2.23 -24.48 -2.49
C ALA A 531 0.84 -25.09 -2.28
N LEU A 532 0.31 -24.91 -1.08
CA LEU A 532 -0.96 -25.52 -0.69
C LEU A 532 -2.14 -24.99 -1.50
N SER A 533 -2.17 -23.68 -1.79
CA SER A 533 -3.20 -23.08 -2.63
C SER A 533 -3.16 -23.62 -4.06
N THR A 534 -1.97 -23.72 -4.66
CA THR A 534 -1.83 -24.24 -6.02
C THR A 534 -2.23 -25.71 -6.09
N SER A 535 -1.80 -26.51 -5.12
CA SER A 535 -2.15 -27.92 -5.01
C SER A 535 -3.66 -28.14 -4.91
N LEU A 536 -4.35 -27.37 -4.06
CA LEU A 536 -5.80 -27.42 -3.88
C LEU A 536 -6.58 -26.86 -5.08
N ALA A 537 -6.14 -25.75 -5.68
CA ALA A 537 -6.84 -25.06 -6.77
C ALA A 537 -6.72 -25.79 -8.12
N THR A 538 -5.57 -26.43 -8.38
CA THR A 538 -5.35 -27.26 -9.59
C THR A 538 -5.92 -28.67 -9.45
N GLY A 539 -6.40 -29.07 -8.26
CA GLY A 539 -6.80 -30.46 -7.99
C GLY A 539 -5.62 -31.44 -7.98
N ALA A 540 -4.38 -30.96 -7.88
CA ALA A 540 -3.21 -31.80 -7.70
C ALA A 540 -3.18 -32.46 -6.31
N TYR A 541 -3.73 -31.81 -5.28
CA TYR A 541 -3.75 -32.28 -3.89
C TYR A 541 -4.35 -33.69 -3.75
N ASP A 542 -3.71 -34.55 -2.95
CA ASP A 542 -4.14 -35.93 -2.70
C ASP A 542 -4.09 -36.25 -1.20
N GLU A 543 -5.24 -36.55 -0.61
CA GLU A 543 -5.35 -36.77 0.83
C GLU A 543 -4.56 -38.00 1.31
N SER A 544 -4.44 -39.04 0.47
CA SER A 544 -3.70 -40.27 0.80
C SER A 544 -2.18 -40.04 0.78
N SER A 545 -1.72 -39.21 -0.14
CA SER A 545 -0.31 -38.84 -0.30
C SER A 545 0.14 -37.85 0.77
N VAL A 546 -0.69 -36.84 1.09
CA VAL A 546 -0.36 -35.78 2.07
C VAL A 546 -0.66 -36.22 3.51
N GLY A 547 -1.54 -37.20 3.72
CA GLY A 547 -1.93 -37.69 5.04
C GLY A 547 -2.83 -36.73 5.83
N VAL A 548 -3.37 -35.71 5.17
CA VAL A 548 -4.25 -34.68 5.77
C VAL A 548 -5.45 -34.45 4.84
N PRO A 549 -6.69 -34.39 5.37
CA PRO A 549 -7.86 -34.09 4.54
C PRO A 549 -7.79 -32.68 3.95
N ALA A 550 -8.18 -32.52 2.69
CA ALA A 550 -8.17 -31.25 1.96
C ALA A 550 -9.05 -30.18 2.63
N ALA A 551 -10.07 -30.58 3.39
CA ALA A 551 -10.85 -29.66 4.22
C ALA A 551 -10.03 -29.03 5.36
N VAL A 552 -9.20 -29.83 6.04
CA VAL A 552 -8.27 -29.36 7.09
C VAL A 552 -7.17 -28.51 6.45
N ALA A 553 -6.64 -28.93 5.30
CA ALA A 553 -5.64 -28.18 4.57
C ALA A 553 -6.14 -26.78 4.16
N ARG A 554 -7.38 -26.65 3.65
CA ARG A 554 -8.02 -25.34 3.39
C ARG A 554 -8.12 -24.46 4.64
N GLN A 555 -8.47 -25.01 5.81
CA GLN A 555 -8.52 -24.24 7.06
C GLN A 555 -7.14 -23.72 7.47
N ARG A 556 -6.08 -24.52 7.24
CA ARG A 556 -4.69 -24.12 7.48
C ARG A 556 -4.24 -23.03 6.50
N LEU A 557 -4.56 -23.16 5.21
CA LEU A 557 -4.33 -22.12 4.21
C LEU A 557 -4.98 -20.79 4.61
N VAL A 558 -6.25 -20.81 5.05
CA VAL A 558 -6.95 -19.62 5.55
C VAL A 558 -6.25 -19.03 6.78
N THR A 559 -5.74 -19.86 7.69
CA THR A 559 -5.00 -19.40 8.88
C THR A 559 -3.69 -18.70 8.49
N ILE A 560 -2.93 -19.30 7.57
CA ILE A 560 -1.68 -18.74 7.02
C ILE A 560 -1.95 -17.42 6.30
N LEU A 561 -2.89 -17.40 5.34
CA LEU A 561 -3.21 -16.22 4.55
C LEU A 561 -3.77 -15.10 5.43
N ARG A 562 -4.69 -15.38 6.35
CA ARG A 562 -5.18 -14.39 7.33
C ARG A 562 -4.01 -13.76 8.08
N ARG A 563 -3.10 -14.59 8.64
CA ARG A 563 -1.95 -14.10 9.39
C ARG A 563 -1.05 -13.18 8.56
N VAL A 564 -0.76 -13.55 7.31
CA VAL A 564 0.07 -12.75 6.41
C VAL A 564 -0.66 -11.46 6.03
N THR A 565 -1.88 -11.55 5.48
CA THR A 565 -2.55 -10.40 4.87
C THR A 565 -3.12 -9.41 5.88
N THR A 566 -3.61 -9.83 7.05
CA THR A 566 -4.18 -8.88 8.03
C THR A 566 -3.12 -8.13 8.83
N THR A 567 -1.88 -8.62 8.87
CA THR A 567 -0.75 -7.94 9.55
C THR A 567 0.10 -7.07 8.62
N HIS A 568 -0.33 -6.90 7.37
CA HIS A 568 0.31 -6.01 6.39
C HIS A 568 0.03 -4.54 6.67
N ALA A 569 0.91 -3.64 6.24
CA ALA A 569 0.81 -2.18 6.41
C ALA A 569 -0.49 -1.58 5.84
N ALA A 570 -1.09 -2.20 4.82
CA ALA A 570 -2.36 -1.81 4.22
C ALA A 570 -3.61 -2.13 5.06
N THR A 571 -3.47 -2.98 6.09
CA THR A 571 -4.56 -3.46 6.95
C THR A 571 -4.32 -3.21 8.44
N THR A 572 -3.06 -3.12 8.86
CA THR A 572 -2.64 -2.85 10.24
C THR A 572 -1.50 -1.82 10.21
N PRO A 573 -1.63 -0.66 10.89
CA PRO A 573 -0.53 0.30 10.98
C PRO A 573 0.67 -0.31 11.68
N ASP A 574 1.85 0.15 11.30
CA ASP A 574 3.12 -0.38 11.79
C ASP A 574 3.32 -1.88 11.47
N GLY A 575 2.42 -2.47 10.66
CA GLY A 575 2.51 -3.82 10.08
C GLY A 575 3.61 -3.93 9.02
N TRP A 576 3.82 -5.15 8.52
CA TRP A 576 4.88 -5.41 7.52
C TRP A 576 4.49 -4.87 6.13
N GLY A 577 5.44 -4.37 5.35
CA GLY A 577 5.18 -3.73 4.05
C GLY A 577 6.22 -2.65 3.76
N ASP A 578 6.08 -1.95 2.63
CA ASP A 578 6.88 -0.77 2.26
C ASP A 578 8.41 -0.99 2.34
N SER A 579 8.92 -2.16 1.94
CA SER A 579 10.31 -2.54 2.15
C SER A 579 10.94 -3.33 1.00
N TRP A 580 12.26 -3.53 1.06
CA TRP A 580 13.04 -4.16 -0.02
C TRP A 580 12.56 -5.55 -0.46
N GLN A 581 11.85 -6.28 0.41
CA GLN A 581 11.32 -7.62 0.15
C GLN A 581 9.79 -7.72 0.33
N SER A 582 9.10 -6.63 0.64
CA SER A 582 7.64 -6.68 0.84
C SER A 582 6.90 -7.04 -0.44
N THR A 583 7.38 -6.56 -1.59
CA THR A 583 6.85 -6.87 -2.93
C THR A 583 6.90 -8.36 -3.25
N LEU A 584 8.03 -9.02 -2.97
CA LEU A 584 8.21 -10.47 -3.17
C LEU A 584 7.16 -11.27 -2.38
N TRP A 585 7.10 -11.07 -1.06
CA TRP A 585 6.22 -11.88 -0.19
C TRP A 585 4.74 -11.54 -0.36
N SER A 586 4.40 -10.28 -0.66
CA SER A 586 3.02 -9.88 -0.98
C SER A 586 2.55 -10.39 -2.33
N GLY A 587 3.43 -10.45 -3.35
CA GLY A 587 3.14 -11.10 -4.63
C GLY A 587 2.85 -12.60 -4.46
N ILE A 588 3.72 -13.31 -3.73
CA ILE A 588 3.56 -14.75 -3.44
C ILE A 588 2.25 -15.02 -2.67
N ALA A 589 1.99 -14.29 -1.58
CA ALA A 589 0.77 -14.44 -0.78
C ALA A 589 -0.49 -13.99 -1.53
N GLY A 590 -0.39 -12.92 -2.33
CA GLY A 590 -1.47 -12.42 -3.19
C GLY A 590 -1.87 -13.44 -4.25
N ARG A 591 -0.90 -14.07 -4.92
CA ARG A 591 -1.12 -15.18 -5.85
C ARG A 591 -1.76 -16.39 -5.15
N ALA A 592 -1.23 -16.78 -4.00
CA ALA A 592 -1.79 -17.88 -3.19
C ALA A 592 -3.26 -17.61 -2.82
N ALA A 593 -3.58 -16.39 -2.39
CA ALA A 593 -4.94 -16.01 -2.06
C ALA A 593 -5.85 -15.91 -3.30
N TRP A 594 -5.37 -15.37 -4.41
CA TRP A 594 -6.12 -15.26 -5.66
C TRP A 594 -6.51 -16.62 -6.23
N LEU A 595 -5.57 -17.58 -6.30
CA LEU A 595 -5.85 -18.95 -6.77
C LEU A 595 -6.94 -19.66 -5.95
N SER A 596 -7.05 -19.36 -4.65
CA SER A 596 -8.07 -19.92 -3.75
C SER A 596 -9.27 -18.99 -3.51
N TRP A 597 -9.41 -17.88 -4.23
CA TRP A 597 -10.26 -16.72 -3.86
C TRP A 597 -11.68 -17.08 -3.45
N GLY A 598 -12.37 -17.92 -4.24
CA GLY A 598 -13.76 -18.32 -4.00
C GLY A 598 -13.99 -19.19 -2.75
N SER A 599 -12.91 -19.64 -2.08
CA SER A 599 -12.96 -20.39 -0.82
C SER A 599 -12.50 -19.59 0.40
N LEU A 600 -12.02 -18.36 0.21
CA LEU A 600 -11.50 -17.53 1.29
C LEU A 600 -12.61 -16.75 2.02
N PRO A 601 -12.52 -16.60 3.35
CA PRO A 601 -13.37 -15.68 4.10
C PRO A 601 -13.22 -14.22 3.64
N VAL A 602 -14.30 -13.44 3.78
CA VAL A 602 -14.38 -12.04 3.33
C VAL A 602 -13.33 -11.14 3.98
N ASP A 603 -12.92 -11.42 5.22
CA ASP A 603 -11.84 -10.67 5.89
C ASP A 603 -10.48 -10.92 5.24
N VAL A 604 -10.19 -12.17 4.84
CA VAL A 604 -8.95 -12.54 4.14
C VAL A 604 -8.96 -12.01 2.72
N GLN A 605 -10.09 -12.09 2.00
CA GLN A 605 -10.28 -11.47 0.69
C GLN A 605 -10.00 -9.95 0.75
N SER A 606 -10.67 -9.25 1.67
CA SER A 606 -10.53 -7.79 1.84
C SER A 606 -9.10 -7.39 2.20
N ALA A 607 -8.44 -8.14 3.08
CA ALA A 607 -7.05 -7.90 3.46
C ALA A 607 -6.07 -8.17 2.30
N THR A 608 -6.29 -9.26 1.55
CA THR A 608 -5.49 -9.61 0.37
C THR A 608 -5.55 -8.51 -0.69
N ALA A 609 -6.75 -8.06 -1.06
CA ALA A 609 -6.91 -7.08 -2.12
C ALA A 609 -6.19 -5.76 -1.78
N ARG A 610 -6.29 -5.31 -0.52
CA ARG A 610 -5.59 -4.10 -0.04
C ARG A 610 -4.09 -4.27 0.03
N MET A 611 -3.59 -5.42 0.48
CA MET A 611 -2.15 -5.73 0.45
C MET A 611 -1.59 -5.70 -0.98
N VAL A 612 -2.29 -6.32 -1.94
CA VAL A 612 -1.90 -6.36 -3.36
C VAL A 612 -1.95 -4.97 -3.99
N GLU A 613 -3.03 -4.20 -3.79
CA GLU A 613 -3.15 -2.81 -4.25
C GLU A 613 -2.02 -1.92 -3.71
N HIS A 614 -1.76 -2.01 -2.40
CA HIS A 614 -0.75 -1.20 -1.70
C HIS A 614 0.66 -1.51 -2.20
N GLU A 615 1.03 -2.80 -2.27
CA GLU A 615 2.37 -3.21 -2.70
C GLU A 615 2.58 -3.02 -4.20
N ALA A 616 1.53 -3.11 -5.01
CA ALA A 616 1.57 -2.72 -6.42
C ALA A 616 1.83 -1.21 -6.58
N ARG A 617 1.17 -0.34 -5.78
CA ARG A 617 1.51 1.08 -5.75
C ARG A 617 2.94 1.33 -5.27
N TYR A 618 3.35 0.70 -4.15
CA TYR A 618 4.72 0.82 -3.63
C TYR A 618 5.77 0.44 -4.68
N ALA A 619 5.58 -0.67 -5.40
CA ALA A 619 6.48 -1.07 -6.49
C ALA A 619 6.65 0.00 -7.60
N THR A 620 5.61 0.79 -7.91
CA THR A 620 5.71 1.88 -8.90
C THR A 620 6.53 3.09 -8.44
N THR A 621 6.73 3.28 -7.13
CA THR A 621 7.53 4.40 -6.59
C THR A 621 9.02 4.09 -6.54
N LEU A 622 9.40 2.81 -6.64
CA LEU A 622 10.79 2.38 -6.55
C LEU A 622 11.58 2.68 -7.84
N PRO A 623 12.80 3.24 -7.73
CA PRO A 623 13.65 3.46 -8.89
C PRO A 623 14.12 2.12 -9.49
N VAL A 624 14.29 2.09 -10.81
CA VAL A 624 14.94 0.96 -11.50
C VAL A 624 16.43 1.01 -11.16
N THR A 625 16.96 -0.09 -10.62
CA THR A 625 18.36 -0.23 -10.25
C THR A 625 19.12 -0.91 -11.40
N TYR A 626 20.36 -0.49 -11.66
CA TYR A 626 21.20 -1.06 -12.72
C TYR A 626 22.57 -1.49 -12.20
N TYR A 627 23.06 -2.64 -12.70
CA TYR A 627 24.40 -3.17 -12.49
C TYR A 627 25.44 -2.34 -13.26
N ARG A 628 25.16 -2.07 -14.54
CA ARG A 628 25.96 -1.20 -15.43
C ARG A 628 25.08 -0.12 -16.04
N GLY A 629 25.60 1.11 -16.09
CA GLY A 629 24.99 2.22 -16.84
C GLY A 629 25.02 1.99 -18.35
N ALA A 630 24.31 2.84 -19.10
CA ALA A 630 24.27 2.79 -20.57
C ALA A 630 25.64 2.99 -21.26
N ASP A 631 26.59 3.59 -20.57
CA ASP A 631 27.98 3.78 -20.97
C ASP A 631 28.90 2.58 -20.62
N GLY A 632 28.35 1.56 -19.97
CA GLY A 632 29.08 0.39 -19.45
C GLY A 632 29.70 0.60 -18.06
N THR A 633 29.59 1.78 -17.46
CA THR A 633 30.12 2.07 -16.11
C THR A 633 29.47 1.15 -15.08
N LEU A 634 30.28 0.46 -14.28
CA LEU A 634 29.82 -0.44 -13.23
C LEU A 634 29.28 0.35 -12.03
N LEU A 635 27.97 0.29 -11.80
CA LEU A 635 27.26 1.03 -10.76
C LEU A 635 27.11 0.22 -9.46
N SER A 636 26.97 -1.10 -9.58
CA SER A 636 26.82 -2.02 -8.45
C SER A 636 27.82 -3.18 -8.51
N PRO A 637 29.07 -3.00 -8.06
CA PRO A 637 30.05 -4.07 -8.05
C PRO A 637 29.60 -5.27 -7.21
N GLY A 638 29.42 -6.42 -7.85
CA GLY A 638 29.13 -7.70 -7.19
C GLY A 638 27.66 -8.01 -6.89
N ASN A 639 26.72 -7.12 -7.21
CA ASN A 639 25.28 -7.43 -7.20
C ASN A 639 24.61 -6.85 -8.44
N THR A 640 24.01 -7.69 -9.27
CA THR A 640 23.28 -7.32 -10.47
C THR A 640 21.94 -6.66 -10.22
N PHE A 641 21.31 -6.87 -9.06
CA PHE A 641 19.93 -6.47 -8.76
C PHE A 641 18.85 -7.04 -9.71
N ALA A 642 19.19 -7.99 -10.58
CA ALA A 642 18.30 -8.61 -11.56
C ALA A 642 17.08 -9.27 -10.89
N GLU A 643 17.34 -10.06 -9.84
CA GLU A 643 16.32 -10.71 -9.03
C GLU A 643 15.49 -9.70 -8.23
N GLU A 644 16.11 -8.62 -7.75
CA GLU A 644 15.38 -7.60 -6.98
C GLU A 644 14.38 -6.83 -7.85
N LEU A 645 14.63 -6.68 -9.15
CA LEU A 645 13.67 -6.07 -10.06
C LEU A 645 12.51 -7.02 -10.38
N SER A 646 12.74 -8.32 -10.55
CA SER A 646 11.67 -9.31 -10.70
C SER A 646 10.84 -9.46 -9.41
N TRP A 647 11.44 -9.35 -8.22
CA TRP A 647 10.71 -9.28 -6.93
C TRP A 647 9.73 -8.10 -6.88
N ARG A 648 10.15 -6.91 -7.32
CA ARG A 648 9.31 -5.70 -7.38
C ARG A 648 8.14 -5.85 -8.36
N MET A 649 8.24 -6.75 -9.35
CA MET A 649 7.20 -6.98 -10.34
C MET A 649 6.05 -7.88 -9.85
N LEU A 650 6.29 -8.83 -8.93
CA LEU A 650 5.27 -9.81 -8.52
C LEU A 650 3.93 -9.23 -8.02
N PRO A 651 3.87 -8.17 -7.18
CA PRO A 651 2.58 -7.62 -6.76
C PRO A 651 1.86 -6.91 -7.91
N LEU A 652 2.58 -6.37 -8.90
CA LEU A 652 1.99 -5.80 -10.13
C LEU A 652 1.30 -6.88 -10.95
N GLN A 653 1.95 -8.04 -11.14
CA GLN A 653 1.39 -9.18 -11.88
C GLN A 653 0.06 -9.63 -11.24
N VAL A 654 0.03 -9.78 -9.91
CA VAL A 654 -1.20 -10.13 -9.17
C VAL A 654 -2.25 -9.03 -9.26
N ALA A 655 -1.87 -7.76 -9.06
CA ALA A 655 -2.81 -6.63 -9.13
C ALA A 655 -3.45 -6.50 -10.53
N LEU A 656 -2.70 -6.75 -11.59
CA LEU A 656 -3.21 -6.69 -12.95
C LEU A 656 -4.26 -7.79 -13.25
N VAL A 657 -4.14 -9.00 -12.71
CA VAL A 657 -5.18 -10.05 -12.85
C VAL A 657 -6.33 -9.89 -11.85
N MET A 658 -6.03 -9.44 -10.64
CA MET A 658 -6.99 -9.35 -9.53
C MET A 658 -7.86 -8.10 -9.63
N LEU A 659 -7.31 -6.98 -10.09
CA LEU A 659 -7.94 -5.65 -10.08
C LEU A 659 -7.93 -5.00 -11.49
N PRO A 660 -8.39 -5.68 -12.56
CA PRO A 660 -8.23 -5.22 -13.95
C PRO A 660 -8.99 -3.93 -14.28
N GLY A 661 -9.96 -3.52 -13.46
CA GLY A 661 -10.71 -2.26 -13.59
C GLY A 661 -10.19 -1.10 -12.72
N HIS A 662 -9.03 -1.26 -12.08
CA HIS A 662 -8.48 -0.26 -11.17
C HIS A 662 -7.77 0.89 -11.94
N PRO A 663 -7.90 2.16 -11.53
CA PRO A 663 -7.35 3.30 -12.27
C PRO A 663 -5.82 3.28 -12.46
N ASP A 664 -5.08 2.59 -11.60
CA ASP A 664 -3.62 2.49 -11.71
C ASP A 664 -3.13 1.36 -12.65
N VAL A 665 -4.03 0.58 -13.27
CA VAL A 665 -3.69 -0.52 -14.20
C VAL A 665 -2.72 -0.11 -15.32
N PRO A 666 -2.87 1.04 -16.02
CA PRO A 666 -1.90 1.51 -17.01
C PRO A 666 -0.49 1.70 -16.43
N VAL A 667 -0.40 2.25 -15.20
CA VAL A 667 0.87 2.48 -14.50
C VAL A 667 1.50 1.15 -14.08
N TRP A 668 0.70 0.21 -13.58
CA TRP A 668 1.16 -1.13 -13.20
C TRP A 668 1.66 -1.92 -14.41
N ALA A 669 0.95 -1.90 -15.53
CA ALA A 669 1.34 -2.60 -16.76
C ALA A 669 2.60 -2.02 -17.39
N ASN A 670 2.73 -0.68 -17.45
CA ASN A 670 3.95 -0.02 -17.91
C ASN A 670 5.14 -0.35 -17.01
N THR A 671 4.94 -0.33 -15.69
CA THR A 671 5.98 -0.67 -14.71
C THR A 671 6.38 -2.15 -14.80
N GLN A 672 5.42 -3.07 -15.01
CA GLN A 672 5.68 -4.49 -15.22
C GLN A 672 6.60 -4.72 -16.44
N VAL A 673 6.26 -4.12 -17.60
CA VAL A 673 7.08 -4.22 -18.82
C VAL A 673 8.48 -3.65 -18.59
N ARG A 674 8.59 -2.48 -17.97
CA ARG A 674 9.88 -1.85 -17.67
C ARG A 674 10.73 -2.69 -16.73
N LEU A 675 10.14 -3.26 -15.68
CA LEU A 675 10.87 -4.10 -14.72
C LEU A 675 11.33 -5.41 -15.38
N ALA A 676 10.46 -6.14 -16.07
CA ALA A 676 10.81 -7.39 -16.75
C ALA A 676 12.00 -7.23 -17.71
N LEU A 677 11.97 -6.16 -18.53
CA LEU A 677 13.07 -5.87 -19.45
C LEU A 677 14.34 -5.43 -18.71
N ALA A 678 14.22 -4.61 -17.66
CA ALA A 678 15.37 -4.15 -16.90
C ALA A 678 16.03 -5.25 -16.05
N SER A 679 15.27 -6.22 -15.51
CA SER A 679 15.80 -7.36 -14.76
C SER A 679 16.86 -8.12 -15.56
N TRP A 680 16.61 -8.35 -16.85
CA TRP A 680 17.37 -9.30 -17.67
C TRP A 680 18.12 -8.66 -18.85
N ALA A 681 18.17 -7.32 -18.91
CA ALA A 681 18.89 -6.60 -19.96
C ALA A 681 20.41 -6.79 -19.88
N ARG A 682 21.02 -7.04 -21.04
CA ARG A 682 22.48 -7.10 -21.26
C ARG A 682 22.98 -5.78 -21.87
N PRO A 683 24.30 -5.50 -21.89
CA PRO A 683 24.84 -4.28 -22.50
C PRO A 683 24.37 -4.03 -23.95
N SER A 684 24.24 -5.09 -24.76
CA SER A 684 23.71 -5.01 -26.14
C SER A 684 22.26 -4.51 -26.24
N ASP A 685 21.47 -4.69 -25.19
CA ASP A 685 20.02 -4.47 -25.24
C ASP A 685 19.66 -2.99 -25.04
N VAL A 686 20.55 -2.21 -24.41
CA VAL A 686 20.44 -0.74 -24.23
C VAL A 686 20.38 0.01 -25.57
N GLY A 687 21.06 -0.49 -26.60
CA GLY A 687 21.03 0.08 -27.96
C GLY A 687 20.00 -0.56 -28.89
N SER A 688 19.16 -1.48 -28.40
CA SER A 688 18.36 -2.35 -29.27
C SER A 688 17.15 -1.62 -29.88
N THR A 689 17.04 -1.70 -31.21
CA THR A 689 15.92 -1.17 -31.99
C THR A 689 14.74 -2.13 -32.10
N GLN A 690 14.85 -3.34 -31.53
CA GLN A 690 13.77 -4.33 -31.51
C GLN A 690 12.52 -3.75 -30.83
N GLN A 691 11.37 -3.84 -31.50
CA GLN A 691 10.10 -3.37 -30.95
C GLN A 691 9.58 -4.30 -29.85
N VAL A 692 9.17 -3.72 -28.73
CA VAL A 692 8.55 -4.39 -27.57
C VAL A 692 7.50 -3.45 -26.99
N ALA A 693 6.26 -3.94 -26.84
CA ALA A 693 5.13 -3.17 -26.28
C ALA A 693 4.92 -1.77 -26.89
N GLY A 694 5.21 -1.61 -28.19
CA GLY A 694 5.03 -0.35 -28.93
C GLY A 694 6.21 0.63 -28.94
N ALA A 695 7.38 0.27 -28.38
CA ALA A 695 8.60 1.08 -28.43
C ALA A 695 9.86 0.22 -28.65
N PRO A 696 11.00 0.80 -29.10
CA PRO A 696 12.28 0.11 -29.12
C PRO A 696 12.71 -0.37 -27.72
N LEU A 697 13.33 -1.54 -27.62
CA LEU A 697 13.85 -2.10 -26.36
C LEU A 697 14.78 -1.12 -25.63
N GLY A 698 15.69 -0.45 -26.36
CA GLY A 698 16.57 0.58 -25.79
C GLY A 698 15.89 1.84 -25.27
N ALA A 699 14.58 2.02 -25.50
CA ALA A 699 13.79 3.08 -24.89
C ALA A 699 13.19 2.66 -23.52
N TRP A 700 13.15 1.37 -23.21
CA TRP A 700 12.66 0.83 -21.94
C TRP A 700 13.75 0.71 -20.87
N VAL A 701 15.00 0.52 -21.27
CA VAL A 701 16.14 0.25 -20.37
C VAL A 701 17.26 1.28 -20.55
N THR A 702 17.86 1.74 -19.45
CA THR A 702 18.92 2.77 -19.42
C THR A 702 20.24 2.22 -18.86
N GLY A 703 20.41 0.91 -18.93
CA GLY A 703 21.51 0.16 -18.35
C GLY A 703 21.25 -1.35 -18.50
N SER A 704 22.12 -2.16 -17.90
CA SER A 704 22.03 -3.62 -17.93
C SER A 704 22.20 -4.21 -16.53
N ASN A 705 21.60 -5.40 -16.32
CA ASN A 705 21.60 -6.20 -15.09
C ASN A 705 22.07 -7.64 -15.30
N VAL A 706 22.46 -8.00 -16.53
CA VAL A 706 23.05 -9.30 -16.86
C VAL A 706 24.32 -9.02 -17.67
N GLU A 707 25.35 -9.85 -17.51
CA GLU A 707 26.53 -9.74 -18.37
C GLU A 707 26.21 -10.13 -19.82
N GLN A 708 27.06 -9.72 -20.75
CA GLN A 708 26.79 -9.90 -22.19
C GLN A 708 26.63 -11.38 -22.61
N ASP A 709 27.20 -12.32 -21.85
CA ASP A 709 27.09 -13.77 -22.05
C ASP A 709 25.94 -14.43 -21.24
N GLY A 710 25.04 -13.64 -20.67
CA GLY A 710 23.89 -14.12 -19.92
C GLY A 710 24.15 -14.43 -18.45
N THR A 711 25.40 -14.34 -17.99
CA THR A 711 25.73 -14.63 -16.59
C THR A 711 25.25 -13.54 -15.62
N VAL A 712 24.73 -13.97 -14.47
CA VAL A 712 24.24 -13.09 -13.39
C VAL A 712 25.25 -13.12 -12.24
N VAL A 713 25.58 -11.94 -11.71
CA VAL A 713 26.54 -11.76 -10.61
C VAL A 713 25.80 -11.33 -9.36
N ASN A 714 25.83 -12.12 -8.30
CA ASN A 714 25.34 -11.72 -6.99
C ASN A 714 26.30 -12.17 -5.88
N HIS A 715 26.25 -11.56 -4.70
CA HIS A 715 27.17 -11.85 -3.59
C HIS A 715 28.66 -11.83 -4.01
N ALA A 716 29.01 -10.95 -4.96
CA ALA A 716 30.31 -10.83 -5.61
C ALA A 716 30.82 -12.10 -6.34
N ARG A 717 29.92 -12.97 -6.81
CA ARG A 717 30.23 -14.17 -7.60
C ARG A 717 29.26 -14.36 -8.77
N ILE A 718 29.67 -15.06 -9.82
CA ILE A 718 28.75 -15.65 -10.80
C ILE A 718 27.89 -16.66 -10.05
N ALA A 719 26.58 -16.43 -10.03
CA ALA A 719 25.68 -17.06 -9.06
C ALA A 719 24.53 -17.82 -9.75
N PRO A 720 24.75 -19.06 -10.22
CA PRO A 720 23.74 -19.90 -10.88
C PRO A 720 22.36 -19.91 -10.22
N ASP A 721 22.30 -20.07 -8.89
CA ASP A 721 21.04 -20.14 -8.15
C ASP A 721 20.23 -18.84 -8.26
N TYR A 722 20.90 -17.69 -8.19
CA TYR A 722 20.27 -16.38 -8.37
C TYR A 722 19.81 -16.17 -9.81
N SER A 723 20.59 -16.64 -10.78
CA SER A 723 20.21 -16.59 -12.19
C SER A 723 18.89 -17.34 -12.45
N THR A 724 18.59 -18.42 -11.71
CA THR A 724 17.31 -19.16 -11.88
C THR A 724 16.07 -18.31 -11.62
N THR A 725 16.19 -17.17 -10.92
CA THR A 725 15.06 -16.28 -10.61
C THR A 725 14.38 -15.64 -11.83
N ILE A 726 14.88 -15.89 -13.05
CA ILE A 726 14.11 -15.72 -14.31
C ILE A 726 12.72 -16.36 -14.27
N TYR A 727 12.49 -17.36 -13.41
CA TYR A 727 11.16 -17.92 -13.20
C TYR A 727 10.12 -16.90 -12.71
N GLN A 728 10.54 -15.79 -12.10
CA GLN A 728 9.65 -14.78 -11.51
C GLN A 728 9.00 -13.87 -12.57
N ASP A 729 9.62 -13.71 -13.72
CA ASP A 729 9.00 -13.03 -14.87
C ASP A 729 7.90 -13.90 -15.49
N VAL A 730 8.15 -15.21 -15.57
CA VAL A 730 7.20 -16.21 -16.09
C VAL A 730 5.93 -16.31 -15.24
N ASP A 731 5.98 -15.95 -13.95
CA ASP A 731 4.81 -15.93 -13.08
C ASP A 731 3.69 -15.02 -13.61
N GLY A 732 4.02 -13.91 -14.29
CA GLY A 732 3.03 -13.08 -14.98
C GLY A 732 2.34 -13.85 -16.11
N VAL A 733 3.08 -14.64 -16.91
CA VAL A 733 2.53 -15.49 -17.98
C VAL A 733 1.58 -16.55 -17.41
N LEU A 734 1.91 -17.15 -16.28
CA LEU A 734 1.06 -18.14 -15.61
C LEU A 734 -0.24 -17.51 -15.06
N LEU A 735 -0.13 -16.33 -14.42
CA LEU A 735 -1.28 -15.59 -13.90
C LEU A 735 -2.20 -15.13 -15.04
N ASP A 736 -1.63 -14.64 -16.13
CA ASP A 736 -2.38 -14.19 -17.31
C ASP A 736 -3.13 -15.34 -17.98
N ALA A 737 -2.50 -16.51 -18.12
CA ALA A 737 -3.15 -17.73 -18.60
C ALA A 737 -4.33 -18.15 -17.71
N VAL A 738 -4.18 -18.11 -16.38
CA VAL A 738 -5.24 -18.43 -15.40
C VAL A 738 -6.37 -17.38 -15.42
N ALA A 739 -6.05 -16.12 -15.69
CA ALA A 739 -7.01 -15.03 -15.93
C ALA A 739 -7.64 -15.06 -17.34
N GLY A 740 -7.23 -16.00 -18.20
CA GLY A 740 -7.75 -16.15 -19.55
C GLY A 740 -7.32 -15.06 -20.52
N ARG A 741 -6.30 -14.26 -20.20
CA ARG A 741 -5.79 -13.14 -21.02
C ARG A 741 -4.39 -13.46 -21.58
N PRO A 742 -3.98 -12.83 -22.70
CA PRO A 742 -2.58 -12.93 -23.12
C PRO A 742 -1.64 -12.21 -22.14
N ALA A 743 -0.37 -12.59 -22.14
CA ALA A 743 0.70 -11.99 -21.35
C ALA A 743 1.55 -11.02 -22.20
N PRO A 744 2.17 -9.99 -21.61
CA PRO A 744 3.17 -9.18 -22.31
C PRO A 744 4.37 -10.03 -22.73
N ARG A 745 4.77 -10.00 -24.01
CA ARG A 745 5.98 -10.71 -24.49
C ARG A 745 7.26 -10.30 -23.75
N ALA A 746 7.29 -9.09 -23.20
CA ALA A 746 8.39 -8.59 -22.37
C ALA A 746 8.80 -9.55 -21.23
N LEU A 747 7.83 -10.30 -20.66
CA LEU A 747 8.06 -11.28 -19.59
C LEU A 747 8.88 -12.52 -19.99
N THR A 748 9.10 -12.76 -21.28
CA THR A 748 9.87 -13.92 -21.76
C THR A 748 11.03 -13.54 -22.67
N LEU A 749 11.03 -12.31 -23.18
CA LEU A 749 11.92 -11.88 -24.27
C LEU A 749 13.41 -12.03 -23.96
N LEU A 750 13.82 -11.69 -22.74
CA LEU A 750 15.24 -11.62 -22.35
C LEU A 750 15.69 -12.79 -21.46
N LEU A 751 14.83 -13.79 -21.23
CA LEU A 751 15.17 -14.93 -20.37
C LEU A 751 16.10 -15.94 -21.06
N ARG A 752 16.04 -16.04 -22.40
CA ARG A 752 16.82 -17.01 -23.18
C ARG A 752 18.34 -16.85 -23.00
N PRO A 753 18.96 -15.66 -23.16
CA PRO A 753 20.41 -15.51 -22.91
C PRO A 753 20.84 -15.95 -21.50
N VAL A 754 19.97 -15.71 -20.50
CA VAL A 754 20.22 -16.11 -19.12
C VAL A 754 20.15 -17.63 -18.96
N TYR A 755 19.19 -18.30 -19.60
CA TYR A 755 19.11 -19.77 -19.68
C TYR A 755 20.31 -20.39 -20.42
N ASP A 756 20.70 -19.81 -21.56
CA ASP A 756 21.85 -20.24 -22.36
C ASP A 756 23.17 -20.19 -21.54
N SER A 757 23.23 -19.35 -20.50
CA SER A 757 24.37 -19.24 -19.57
C SER A 757 24.56 -20.46 -18.66
N TYR A 758 23.56 -21.35 -18.52
CA TYR A 758 23.71 -22.61 -17.79
C TYR A 758 24.08 -23.77 -18.70
N THR A 759 23.42 -23.81 -19.85
CA THR A 759 23.39 -24.95 -20.77
C THR A 759 24.58 -24.94 -21.74
N THR A 760 24.98 -23.76 -22.23
CA THR A 760 25.99 -23.64 -23.31
C THR A 760 27.30 -22.99 -22.85
N ARG A 761 27.24 -22.06 -21.90
CA ARG A 761 28.42 -21.29 -21.45
C ARG A 761 29.41 -22.17 -20.69
N ARG A 762 30.61 -22.37 -21.25
CA ARG A 762 31.70 -23.11 -20.61
C ARG A 762 32.64 -22.19 -19.84
N PHE A 763 32.95 -22.57 -18.60
CA PHE A 763 33.92 -21.93 -17.72
C PHE A 763 35.25 -22.71 -17.72
N SER A 764 36.38 -22.00 -17.84
CA SER A 764 37.71 -22.62 -17.84
C SER A 764 38.20 -22.92 -16.43
N PRO A 765 38.72 -24.13 -16.13
CA PRO A 765 39.35 -24.44 -14.83
C PRO A 765 40.67 -23.68 -14.58
N THR A 766 41.18 -22.93 -15.57
CA THR A 766 42.32 -22.01 -15.39
C THR A 766 41.93 -20.67 -14.76
N VAL A 767 40.64 -20.35 -14.70
CA VAL A 767 40.09 -19.08 -14.18
C VAL A 767 39.05 -19.32 -13.08
N PHE A 768 38.32 -20.44 -13.18
CA PHE A 768 37.21 -20.83 -12.31
C PHE A 768 37.53 -22.13 -11.57
N ALA A 769 36.71 -22.49 -10.58
CA ALA A 769 36.91 -23.71 -9.79
C ALA A 769 36.97 -24.98 -10.67
N ALA A 770 37.86 -25.91 -10.36
CA ALA A 770 37.88 -27.22 -11.02
C ALA A 770 36.54 -27.96 -10.79
N PRO A 771 36.03 -28.76 -11.74
CA PRO A 771 36.67 -29.18 -12.99
C PRO A 771 36.54 -28.19 -14.17
N GLY A 772 35.76 -27.12 -14.03
CA GLY A 772 35.31 -26.31 -15.18
C GLY A 772 34.22 -27.01 -15.99
N GLY A 773 33.77 -26.38 -17.06
CA GLY A 773 32.64 -26.85 -17.89
C GLY A 773 31.42 -25.92 -17.85
N PRO A 774 30.26 -26.37 -18.36
CA PRO A 774 28.99 -25.67 -18.20
C PRO A 774 28.44 -25.75 -16.77
N VAL A 775 27.43 -24.94 -16.43
CA VAL A 775 26.73 -25.02 -15.13
C VAL A 775 25.96 -26.33 -15.02
N TYR A 776 25.28 -26.74 -16.10
CA TYR A 776 24.61 -28.05 -16.16
C TYR A 776 25.67 -29.12 -16.43
N ALA A 777 26.16 -29.73 -15.35
CA ALA A 777 27.13 -30.81 -15.39
C ALA A 777 26.46 -32.16 -15.73
N ASP A 778 27.27 -33.10 -16.23
CA ASP A 778 26.80 -34.42 -16.63
C ASP A 778 26.02 -35.11 -15.50
N GLY A 779 24.85 -35.68 -15.84
CA GLY A 779 23.97 -36.36 -14.89
C GLY A 779 23.02 -35.45 -14.10
N GLY A 780 22.86 -34.18 -14.48
CA GLY A 780 21.95 -33.24 -13.81
C GLY A 780 22.56 -32.61 -12.55
N GLY A 781 23.89 -32.54 -12.48
CA GLY A 781 24.60 -31.82 -11.42
C GLY A 781 24.72 -30.33 -11.73
N ILE A 782 24.81 -29.50 -10.68
CA ILE A 782 25.04 -28.06 -10.83
C ILE A 782 26.49 -27.72 -10.48
N TYR A 783 27.23 -27.18 -11.44
CA TYR A 783 28.59 -26.69 -11.29
C TYR A 783 28.59 -25.18 -10.98
N TYR A 784 29.30 -24.82 -9.91
CA TYR A 784 29.39 -23.44 -9.40
C TYR A 784 30.78 -22.86 -9.67
N PRO A 785 30.97 -22.04 -10.72
CA PRO A 785 32.30 -21.61 -11.18
C PRO A 785 33.08 -20.78 -10.16
N GLN A 786 32.39 -20.12 -9.22
CA GLN A 786 32.98 -19.30 -8.15
C GLN A 786 32.46 -19.71 -6.76
N GLY A 787 32.09 -20.99 -6.61
CA GLY A 787 31.50 -21.57 -5.40
C GLY A 787 30.06 -21.12 -5.15
N ASN A 788 29.48 -21.62 -4.05
CA ASN A 788 28.13 -21.28 -3.61
C ASN A 788 28.11 -21.02 -2.10
N ASP A 789 27.34 -20.03 -1.65
CA ASP A 789 27.07 -19.74 -0.23
C ASP A 789 25.72 -20.29 0.26
N TRP A 790 24.87 -20.84 -0.62
CA TRP A 790 23.63 -21.53 -0.27
C TRP A 790 23.77 -23.03 -0.01
N GLY A 791 24.96 -23.61 -0.21
CA GLY A 791 25.17 -25.06 -0.23
C GLY A 791 24.68 -25.70 -1.53
N THR A 792 25.11 -26.93 -1.83
CA THR A 792 24.82 -27.57 -3.13
C THR A 792 23.55 -28.43 -3.10
N GLY A 793 23.18 -29.05 -4.23
CA GLY A 793 22.02 -29.96 -4.30
C GLY A 793 20.63 -29.32 -4.41
N GLN A 794 20.52 -27.99 -4.57
CA GLN A 794 19.25 -27.32 -4.83
C GLN A 794 18.81 -27.51 -6.31
N LEU A 795 18.21 -28.65 -6.65
CA LEU A 795 17.89 -29.00 -8.05
C LEU A 795 16.54 -28.48 -8.57
N LEU A 796 15.56 -28.24 -7.69
CA LEU A 796 14.20 -27.86 -8.11
C LEU A 796 14.08 -26.49 -8.83
N PRO A 797 14.85 -25.43 -8.51
CA PRO A 797 14.82 -24.19 -9.29
C PRO A 797 15.23 -24.40 -10.75
N TYR A 798 16.21 -25.29 -10.99
CA TYR A 798 16.66 -25.63 -12.34
C TYR A 798 15.59 -26.42 -13.10
N ALA A 799 14.98 -27.43 -12.48
CA ALA A 799 13.81 -28.12 -13.05
C ALA A 799 12.63 -27.17 -13.37
N LEU A 800 12.38 -26.16 -12.54
CA LEU A 800 11.38 -25.14 -12.81
C LEU A 800 11.73 -24.33 -14.07
N VAL A 801 12.97 -23.86 -14.16
CA VAL A 801 13.46 -23.10 -15.31
C VAL A 801 13.48 -23.95 -16.59
N ASP A 802 13.87 -25.23 -16.53
CA ASP A 802 13.84 -26.16 -17.67
C ASP A 802 12.41 -26.33 -18.21
N ALA A 803 11.42 -26.51 -17.32
CA ALA A 803 10.02 -26.64 -17.71
C ALA A 803 9.46 -25.33 -18.31
N GLN A 804 9.91 -24.17 -17.83
CA GLN A 804 9.51 -22.87 -18.36
C GLN A 804 10.19 -22.54 -19.70
N ALA A 805 11.46 -22.92 -19.86
CA ALA A 805 12.18 -22.82 -21.14
C ALA A 805 11.51 -23.69 -22.21
N GLN A 806 11.08 -24.90 -21.85
CA GLN A 806 10.28 -25.76 -22.73
C GLN A 806 8.91 -25.15 -23.06
N ALA A 807 8.18 -24.69 -22.04
CA ALA A 807 6.81 -24.20 -22.20
C ALA A 807 6.72 -22.86 -22.95
N PHE A 808 7.70 -21.95 -22.77
CA PHE A 808 7.57 -20.55 -23.17
C PHE A 808 8.75 -19.99 -23.99
N LEU A 809 9.91 -20.66 -24.01
CA LEU A 809 11.05 -20.27 -24.86
C LEU A 809 11.25 -21.21 -26.07
N GLY A 810 10.57 -22.37 -26.09
CA GLY A 810 10.63 -23.36 -27.17
C GLY A 810 11.86 -24.28 -27.12
N GLU A 811 12.46 -24.46 -25.94
CA GLU A 811 13.64 -25.33 -25.76
C GLU A 811 13.28 -26.82 -25.63
N ASP A 812 14.13 -27.70 -26.16
CA ASP A 812 14.04 -29.13 -25.88
C ASP A 812 14.81 -29.47 -24.60
N THR A 813 14.14 -29.33 -23.45
CA THR A 813 14.72 -29.56 -22.13
C THR A 813 14.35 -30.92 -21.52
N ALA A 814 13.60 -31.76 -22.23
CA ALA A 814 12.91 -32.92 -21.63
C ALA A 814 13.85 -33.86 -20.86
N ALA A 815 15.05 -34.11 -21.38
CA ALA A 815 16.05 -34.96 -20.74
C ALA A 815 16.66 -34.33 -19.47
N VAL A 816 16.98 -33.03 -19.49
CA VAL A 816 17.58 -32.33 -18.33
C VAL A 816 16.54 -32.06 -17.25
N LEU A 817 15.32 -31.69 -17.62
CA LEU A 817 14.16 -31.59 -16.74
C LEU A 817 13.94 -32.90 -15.99
N GLN A 818 13.95 -34.05 -16.68
CA GLN A 818 13.81 -35.36 -16.05
C GLN A 818 14.95 -35.67 -15.07
N GLN A 819 16.20 -35.30 -15.40
CA GLN A 819 17.36 -35.47 -14.52
C GLN A 819 17.23 -34.63 -13.25
N HIS A 820 16.94 -33.33 -13.36
CA HIS A 820 16.77 -32.46 -12.20
C HIS A 820 15.59 -32.88 -11.31
N LEU A 821 14.46 -33.30 -11.89
CA LEU A 821 13.32 -33.83 -11.13
C LEU A 821 13.63 -35.15 -10.43
N ALA A 822 14.33 -36.08 -11.09
CA ALA A 822 14.74 -37.35 -10.49
C ALA A 822 15.75 -37.13 -9.35
N GLY A 823 16.73 -36.25 -9.54
CA GLY A 823 17.70 -35.88 -8.51
C GLY A 823 17.06 -35.19 -7.30
N HIS A 824 16.10 -34.28 -7.53
CA HIS A 824 15.33 -33.67 -6.45
C HIS A 824 14.52 -34.72 -5.66
N GLN A 825 13.83 -35.63 -6.35
CA GLN A 825 13.04 -36.68 -5.69
C GLN A 825 13.92 -37.66 -4.92
N ALA A 826 15.14 -37.97 -5.39
CA ALA A 826 16.11 -38.79 -4.67
C ALA A 826 16.61 -38.14 -3.37
N LEU A 827 16.61 -36.81 -3.27
CA LEU A 827 16.88 -36.11 -2.00
C LEU A 827 15.71 -36.27 -1.02
N THR A 828 14.48 -36.16 -1.52
CA THR A 828 13.24 -36.30 -0.74
C THR A 828 13.02 -37.73 -0.24
N ASP A 829 13.31 -38.75 -1.06
CA ASP A 829 13.12 -40.17 -0.73
C ASP A 829 13.94 -40.68 0.47
N ARG A 830 14.88 -39.87 0.96
CA ARG A 830 15.62 -40.12 2.21
C ARG A 830 14.75 -39.91 3.45
N PHE A 831 13.56 -39.29 3.32
CA PHE A 831 12.73 -38.86 4.44
C PHE A 831 11.26 -39.28 4.28
N THR A 832 10.70 -39.88 5.32
CA THR A 832 9.31 -40.37 5.32
C THR A 832 8.26 -39.27 5.49
N ASP A 833 8.65 -38.07 5.94
CA ASP A 833 7.75 -36.94 6.17
C ASP A 833 7.64 -35.99 4.96
N GLY A 834 8.32 -36.27 3.85
CA GLY A 834 8.22 -35.52 2.59
C GLY A 834 9.13 -34.28 2.48
N ARG A 835 9.98 -34.01 3.47
CA ARG A 835 10.99 -32.95 3.36
C ARG A 835 12.07 -33.32 2.34
N THR A 836 12.72 -32.33 1.76
CA THR A 836 13.80 -32.54 0.76
C THR A 836 15.17 -32.60 1.40
N TYR A 837 15.41 -31.80 2.44
CA TYR A 837 16.72 -31.58 3.03
C TYR A 837 16.82 -32.01 4.49
N SER A 838 18.05 -32.30 4.92
CA SER A 838 18.40 -32.55 6.31
C SER A 838 18.06 -31.35 7.20
N LEU A 839 17.57 -31.61 8.42
CA LEU A 839 17.41 -30.57 9.44
C LEU A 839 18.76 -30.07 9.98
N THR A 840 19.77 -30.94 9.99
CA THR A 840 21.18 -30.58 10.28
C THR A 840 21.81 -30.00 9.01
N PRO A 841 22.29 -28.73 9.01
CA PRO A 841 22.91 -28.12 7.84
C PRO A 841 24.12 -28.90 7.33
N SER A 842 24.23 -29.01 6.01
CA SER A 842 25.28 -29.71 5.30
C SER A 842 25.66 -28.87 4.08
N PRO A 843 26.94 -28.55 3.82
CA PRO A 843 27.35 -27.83 2.61
C PRO A 843 27.00 -28.55 1.29
N GLN A 844 26.72 -29.87 1.37
CA GLN A 844 26.25 -30.71 0.27
C GLN A 844 24.74 -30.62 0.01
N GLU A 845 24.01 -29.83 0.82
CA GLU A 845 22.56 -29.61 0.72
C GLU A 845 22.25 -28.11 0.78
N TYR A 846 21.03 -27.72 0.39
CA TYR A 846 20.57 -26.34 0.49
C TYR A 846 20.48 -25.93 1.97
N VAL A 847 21.29 -24.98 2.44
CA VAL A 847 21.38 -24.64 3.89
C VAL A 847 20.42 -23.55 4.35
N TYR A 848 19.58 -23.03 3.45
CA TYR A 848 18.67 -21.92 3.74
C TYR A 848 17.65 -22.25 4.86
N ILE A 849 17.34 -21.27 5.72
CA ILE A 849 16.45 -21.50 6.89
C ILE A 849 15.00 -21.84 6.49
N GLY A 850 14.52 -21.27 5.39
CA GLY A 850 13.20 -21.54 4.80
C GLY A 850 13.25 -22.45 3.57
N ARG A 851 14.22 -23.37 3.52
CA ARG A 851 14.51 -24.22 2.33
C ARG A 851 13.35 -25.10 1.88
N GLU A 852 12.59 -25.66 2.83
CA GLU A 852 11.45 -26.54 2.52
C GLU A 852 10.28 -25.71 1.98
N GLU A 853 10.03 -24.55 2.57
CA GLU A 853 8.98 -23.63 2.15
C GLU A 853 9.29 -23.01 0.78
N HIS A 854 10.56 -22.66 0.50
CA HIS A 854 11.00 -22.24 -0.82
C HIS A 854 10.82 -23.35 -1.86
N THR A 855 11.20 -24.59 -1.51
CA THR A 855 11.00 -25.78 -2.36
C THR A 855 9.52 -26.02 -2.64
N ALA A 856 8.65 -25.85 -1.64
CA ALA A 856 7.21 -25.96 -1.80
C ALA A 856 6.66 -24.92 -2.80
N GLN A 857 7.10 -23.66 -2.72
CA GLN A 857 6.75 -22.63 -3.70
C GLN A 857 7.21 -23.00 -5.12
N LEU A 858 8.46 -23.45 -5.28
CA LEU A 858 9.01 -23.82 -6.59
C LEU A 858 8.23 -25.00 -7.19
N ALA A 859 7.87 -26.00 -6.38
CA ALA A 859 7.02 -27.11 -6.80
C ALA A 859 5.62 -26.65 -7.23
N ALA A 860 5.05 -25.66 -6.53
CA ALA A 860 3.78 -25.03 -6.89
C ALA A 860 3.85 -24.40 -8.29
N GLN A 861 4.88 -23.58 -8.52
CA GLN A 861 5.06 -22.89 -9.77
C GLN A 861 5.40 -23.84 -10.93
N LEU A 862 6.14 -24.92 -10.66
CA LEU A 862 6.44 -25.98 -11.60
C LEU A 862 5.14 -26.70 -12.03
N VAL A 863 4.30 -27.12 -11.08
CA VAL A 863 3.00 -27.75 -11.40
C VAL A 863 2.12 -26.80 -12.22
N LEU A 864 2.05 -25.51 -11.88
CA LEU A 864 1.26 -24.57 -12.66
C LEU A 864 1.85 -24.34 -14.06
N THR A 865 3.18 -24.30 -14.20
CA THR A 865 3.88 -24.22 -15.50
C THR A 865 3.48 -25.39 -16.39
N GLN A 866 3.60 -26.62 -15.88
CA GLN A 866 3.26 -27.83 -16.61
C GLN A 866 1.77 -27.86 -17.01
N LEU A 867 0.86 -27.51 -16.10
CA LEU A 867 -0.58 -27.49 -16.40
C LEU A 867 -0.98 -26.38 -17.38
N VAL A 868 -0.30 -25.22 -17.37
CA VAL A 868 -0.52 -24.15 -18.36
C VAL A 868 0.00 -24.57 -19.75
N ARG A 869 1.17 -25.23 -19.81
CA ARG A 869 1.75 -25.84 -21.03
C ARG A 869 0.80 -26.89 -21.61
N ASP A 870 0.45 -27.89 -20.81
CA ASP A 870 -0.35 -29.06 -21.21
C ASP A 870 -1.78 -28.68 -21.64
N SER A 871 -2.31 -27.57 -21.12
CA SER A 871 -3.63 -27.04 -21.50
C SER A 871 -3.61 -26.07 -22.70
N GLY A 872 -2.43 -25.69 -23.19
CA GLY A 872 -2.27 -24.72 -24.28
C GLY A 872 -2.88 -23.35 -23.98
N THR A 873 -2.94 -22.94 -22.70
CA THR A 873 -3.66 -21.73 -22.27
C THR A 873 -2.84 -20.45 -22.30
N ALA A 874 -1.51 -20.56 -22.21
CA ALA A 874 -0.61 -19.41 -22.35
C ALA A 874 -0.67 -18.82 -23.75
N ARG A 875 -0.73 -17.49 -23.81
CA ARG A 875 -0.66 -16.69 -25.03
C ARG A 875 0.18 -15.46 -24.72
N THR A 876 1.03 -15.01 -25.64
CA THR A 876 1.79 -13.76 -25.49
C THR A 876 1.34 -12.72 -26.50
N SER A 877 1.61 -11.44 -26.22
CA SER A 877 1.24 -10.32 -27.08
C SER A 877 2.26 -9.18 -26.96
N ASP A 878 2.56 -8.54 -28.10
CA ASP A 878 3.34 -7.30 -28.20
C ASP A 878 2.44 -6.04 -28.28
N ALA A 879 1.13 -6.19 -28.16
CA ALA A 879 0.19 -5.07 -28.29
C ALA A 879 0.41 -4.00 -27.21
N SER A 880 0.45 -2.73 -27.61
CA SER A 880 0.49 -1.59 -26.68
C SER A 880 -0.79 -1.42 -25.86
N ALA A 881 -1.88 -2.13 -26.21
CA ALA A 881 -3.18 -2.05 -25.54
C ALA A 881 -3.16 -2.41 -24.03
N TRP A 882 -2.10 -3.03 -23.54
CA TRP A 882 -1.85 -3.23 -22.11
C TRP A 882 -1.53 -1.95 -21.34
N LEU A 883 -1.02 -0.92 -22.04
CA LEU A 883 -0.42 0.28 -21.45
C LEU A 883 -1.40 1.43 -21.24
N GLY A 884 -2.65 1.31 -21.73
CA GLY A 884 -3.68 2.36 -21.68
C GLY A 884 -3.56 3.37 -22.82
#